data_AF-A0A815HMK8-F1
#
_entry.id   AF-A0A815HMK8-F1
#
_cell.length_a   1.000
_cell.length_b   1.000
_cell.length_c   1.000
_cell.angle_alpha   90.00
_cell.angle_beta   90.00
_cell.angle_gamma   90.00
#
_symmetry.space_group_name_H-M   'P 1'
#
loop_
_entity.id
_entity.type
_entity.pdbx_description
1 polymer ?
#
loop_
_entity_poly.entity_id
_entity_poly.type
_entity_poly.pdbx_seq_one_letter_code
_entity_poly.pdbx_strand_id
1 'polypeptide(L)'
;MILTLITIIFGCSLSFLSFQVQANTCNTYNHPQYGTGQCIDRNLCPNSLYLSGLCELQPSNIVCCFSVEPMKEEFRAIWIATVTNIDWPSSKAATPAEQQSELLNILNKVEELNMNAVIFQIRPASDAFYSSSLEPWSFYLTGTQGVAPSPFWDPLAFIINEAHKRNIEVHAWLNPYRARTGGATYELAPTNMAKRFPEYAYPYANNIWMDPGAAVVQQFTVNVTADIVSRYAVDGIHIDDYFYPYSDGTEFPDAATYATYQAQGGKLNKADWRRLNVNNLIHSMYTTMHAIRPKVKFGVSPFGIWKSGTPAGITGLSSYDSLYADSRMWLEQGLVDYMAPQLYWAIDPPAQSYPVLLKWWIEQSTKGRHVYAGNAAYKMAQGAVQWQANEIVRQVNITRSMRDRLALENEKDINIKYATMVRSIDSQSRQHLFLCYVAHMRWTQRYGVMAVAIIVILAFIFVLHQKQLYEEQTRQTIESLQNRIDYVSRLNDEHLQELSVIKQQNIRLTRSVNSIKSCHRRFGTNNNINNNNNNNSNSNSLSIINFNSTTGDETLNDNIIDSIKNVFHLPPSFNYLKHLNNKHDMLSPSFHRQTTNGKYLRQNISFIIGIPTVKRDKQSYLIETIKSLIDNLNNDDIEHLLIVIFIAEPFDIEYVRTTAHQIEKLYNKYIENGLIEIISPPIEFYPDFDQLALSLNDNKERVKWRTKQNYDFTYLMMYSSIRGKYYIQLEDDVVTKPDYIHIIENFINLQKTQNWFMLEYSSLGFIGKMFHTSDLDALVNFFLMFSADKPIDWLLEYYQDTKYCSFGADIQSCVRTKGLHRFRFRPSLFQHIGMYSSLKGKIQKLKDKDFGKNIKLFKAHENPHVSSIVSTLKDYDKHTLMSCYAGQNFFWALQPKKGDTIEFKYDPPLLLSRVYFKSGNPEHPGDKFFNTTIDLLPYVQPKEEINSIKDHDGFYTVANFSHETGIGEAFINKAFGPISNVRLKVHSKSEAWVILNEILIEPVT
;
A
#
# COMPACT_ATOMS: atom_id res chain seq x y z
N MET A 1 -25.27 80.08 -12.82
CA MET A 1 -24.21 80.76 -12.04
C MET A 1 -23.25 79.69 -11.51
N ILE A 2 -22.50 78.97 -12.34
CA ILE A 2 -21.40 79.39 -13.22
C ILE A 2 -20.20 79.95 -12.43
N LEU A 3 -19.69 79.17 -11.45
CA LEU A 3 -18.27 78.81 -11.30
C LEU A 3 -18.04 77.67 -10.28
N THR A 4 -19.05 76.83 -10.01
CA THR A 4 -19.00 75.78 -8.97
C THR A 4 -19.50 74.41 -9.44
N LEU A 5 -19.50 74.16 -10.76
CA LEU A 5 -19.88 72.86 -11.34
C LEU A 5 -18.92 72.35 -12.45
N ILE A 6 -17.67 72.84 -12.48
CA ILE A 6 -16.64 72.43 -13.47
C ILE A 6 -15.34 72.01 -12.75
N THR A 7 -15.47 71.17 -11.71
CA THR A 7 -14.32 70.50 -11.05
C THR A 7 -14.56 69.02 -10.78
N ILE A 8 -15.60 68.43 -11.41
CA ILE A 8 -15.95 67.00 -11.26
C ILE A 8 -15.74 66.21 -12.58
N ILE A 9 -15.32 66.83 -13.68
CA ILE A 9 -15.03 66.14 -14.94
C ILE A 9 -13.71 66.70 -15.51
N PHE A 10 -12.70 65.84 -15.61
CA PHE A 10 -11.29 66.06 -16.00
C PHE A 10 -10.29 66.34 -14.87
N GLY A 11 -9.57 65.28 -14.46
CA GLY A 11 -8.41 65.37 -13.56
C GLY A 11 -7.94 64.01 -13.05
N CYS A 12 -7.84 63.02 -13.94
CA CYS A 12 -7.14 61.77 -13.64
C CYS A 12 -5.65 62.05 -13.45
N SER A 13 -5.01 61.23 -12.60
CA SER A 13 -3.56 61.07 -12.35
C SER A 13 -2.93 61.90 -11.22
N LEU A 14 -2.14 61.17 -10.40
CA LEU A 14 -1.26 61.55 -9.28
C LEU A 14 -1.76 61.27 -7.85
N SER A 15 -1.60 60.00 -7.44
CA SER A 15 -0.70 59.67 -6.33
C SER A 15 -0.38 58.17 -6.38
N PHE A 16 0.85 57.87 -6.83
CA PHE A 16 1.44 56.54 -6.97
C PHE A 16 1.54 55.84 -5.60
N LEU A 17 0.75 54.78 -5.43
CA LEU A 17 1.02 53.72 -4.45
C LEU A 17 1.70 52.57 -5.21
N SER A 18 3.00 52.40 -4.95
CA SER A 18 3.72 51.13 -4.96
C SER A 18 3.17 50.04 -5.87
N PHE A 19 3.55 50.04 -7.14
CA PHE A 19 3.60 48.80 -7.92
C PHE A 19 4.76 47.96 -7.37
N GLN A 20 4.43 46.97 -6.54
CA GLN A 20 5.29 45.81 -6.39
C GLN A 20 5.48 45.20 -7.79
N VAL A 21 6.74 45.13 -8.21
CA VAL A 21 7.19 44.40 -9.39
C VAL A 21 6.62 42.99 -9.33
N GLN A 22 5.77 42.63 -10.29
CA GLN A 22 5.32 41.25 -10.50
C GLN A 22 6.54 40.35 -10.65
N ALA A 23 6.65 39.38 -9.75
CA ALA A 23 7.77 38.45 -9.70
C ALA A 23 7.83 37.62 -10.99
N ASN A 24 9.04 37.53 -11.56
CA ASN A 24 9.33 36.62 -12.68
C ASN A 24 9.08 35.18 -12.21
N THR A 25 8.05 34.50 -12.73
CA THR A 25 7.62 33.18 -12.26
C THR A 25 8.70 32.11 -12.42
N CYS A 26 9.65 32.30 -13.35
CA CYS A 26 10.82 31.45 -13.56
C CYS A 26 11.75 31.30 -12.34
N ASN A 27 12.00 32.38 -11.59
CA ASN A 27 12.91 32.33 -10.43
C ASN A 27 12.25 31.64 -9.23
N THR A 28 10.92 31.65 -9.17
CA THR A 28 10.10 31.00 -8.14
C THR A 28 9.64 29.60 -8.52
N TYR A 29 9.75 29.23 -9.81
CA TYR A 29 9.39 27.92 -10.31
C TYR A 29 10.54 26.94 -10.06
N ASN A 30 10.31 25.98 -9.17
CA ASN A 30 11.29 24.94 -8.83
C ASN A 30 11.06 23.70 -9.70
N HIS A 31 11.88 23.52 -10.73
CA HIS A 31 11.78 22.36 -11.62
C HIS A 31 12.23 21.08 -10.89
N PRO A 32 11.46 19.97 -10.96
CA PRO A 32 11.70 18.76 -10.16
C PRO A 32 13.10 18.14 -10.30
N GLN A 33 13.77 18.38 -11.42
CA GLN A 33 15.09 17.82 -11.75
C GLN A 33 16.23 18.84 -11.79
N TYR A 34 15.92 20.14 -11.97
CA TYR A 34 16.92 21.14 -12.33
C TYR A 34 16.89 22.41 -11.46
N GLY A 35 16.02 22.47 -10.45
CA GLY A 35 15.96 23.60 -9.52
C GLY A 35 15.29 24.84 -10.11
N THR A 36 15.66 26.01 -9.59
CA THR A 36 15.14 27.30 -10.06
C THR A 36 15.80 27.72 -11.37
N GLY A 37 15.01 28.32 -12.27
CA GLY A 37 15.50 28.80 -13.56
C GLY A 37 15.80 30.30 -13.56
N GLN A 38 16.41 30.79 -14.64
CA GLN A 38 16.57 32.21 -14.95
C GLN A 38 16.03 32.54 -16.34
N CYS A 39 15.38 33.69 -16.49
CA CYS A 39 14.90 34.17 -17.78
C CYS A 39 16.07 34.72 -18.61
N ILE A 40 16.48 33.99 -19.64
CA ILE A 40 17.54 34.39 -20.57
C ILE A 40 17.13 34.09 -22.02
N ASP A 41 17.85 34.66 -22.99
CA ASP A 41 17.61 34.39 -24.41
C ASP A 41 17.76 32.90 -24.72
N ARG A 42 16.80 32.34 -25.48
CA ARG A 42 16.77 30.94 -25.91
C ARG A 42 18.07 30.48 -26.55
N ASN A 43 18.75 31.35 -27.29
CA ASN A 43 20.01 31.03 -27.97
C ASN A 43 21.21 30.98 -27.02
N LEU A 44 21.08 31.53 -25.80
CA LEU A 44 22.10 31.53 -24.76
C LEU A 44 21.89 30.41 -23.72
N CYS A 45 20.82 29.61 -23.87
CA CYS A 45 20.51 28.51 -22.97
C CYS A 45 21.24 27.21 -23.40
N PRO A 46 22.20 26.70 -22.61
CA PRO A 46 22.94 25.49 -22.97
C PRO A 46 22.03 24.26 -23.00
N ASN A 47 22.19 23.41 -24.03
CA ASN A 47 21.54 22.10 -24.18
C ASN A 47 20.00 22.08 -24.33
N SER A 48 19.36 23.18 -24.75
CA SER A 48 17.92 23.22 -25.09
C SER A 48 16.95 22.91 -23.94
N LEU A 49 17.39 23.03 -22.68
CA LEU A 49 16.55 22.80 -21.49
C LEU A 49 15.91 24.11 -21.03
N TYR A 50 14.73 24.42 -21.55
CA TYR A 50 13.97 25.61 -21.19
C TYR A 50 12.46 25.39 -21.20
N LEU A 51 11.74 26.18 -20.40
CA LEU A 51 10.28 26.25 -20.37
C LEU A 51 9.81 27.62 -20.89
N SER A 52 8.91 27.59 -21.86
CA SER A 52 8.23 28.79 -22.39
C SER A 52 7.01 29.15 -21.53
N GLY A 53 6.74 30.45 -21.35
CA GLY A 53 5.56 30.93 -20.61
C GLY A 53 5.77 31.20 -19.11
N LEU A 54 6.98 30.98 -18.58
CA LEU A 54 7.34 31.29 -17.18
C LEU A 54 8.12 32.62 -17.03
N CYS A 55 8.24 33.39 -18.10
CA CYS A 55 8.89 34.69 -18.14
C CYS A 55 7.88 35.72 -18.69
N GLU A 56 6.78 35.94 -17.94
CA GLU A 56 5.54 36.59 -18.43
C GLU A 56 5.65 38.08 -18.79
N LEU A 57 6.84 38.66 -18.85
CA LEU A 57 7.05 40.08 -19.19
C LEU A 57 8.22 40.32 -20.16
N GLN A 58 8.68 39.28 -20.85
CA GLN A 58 9.86 39.36 -21.73
C GLN A 58 9.51 38.96 -23.17
N PRO A 59 10.24 39.45 -24.19
CA PRO A 59 9.98 39.12 -25.60
C PRO A 59 10.02 37.60 -25.85
N SER A 60 9.35 37.14 -26.92
CA SER A 60 9.11 35.71 -27.22
C SER A 60 10.37 34.84 -27.38
N ASN A 61 11.54 35.45 -27.47
CA ASN A 61 12.85 34.78 -27.49
C ASN A 61 13.42 34.51 -26.09
N ILE A 62 12.84 35.05 -25.01
CA ILE A 62 13.29 34.81 -23.64
C ILE A 62 12.51 33.65 -23.02
N VAL A 63 13.25 32.67 -22.51
CA VAL A 63 12.73 31.43 -21.96
C VAL A 63 13.28 31.20 -20.56
N CYS A 64 12.57 30.43 -19.75
CA CYS A 64 13.05 30.04 -18.43
C CYS A 64 14.10 28.94 -18.61
N CYS A 65 15.38 29.29 -18.51
CA CYS A 65 16.51 28.37 -18.67
C CYS A 65 16.99 27.87 -17.31
N PHE A 66 17.20 26.56 -17.17
CA PHE A 66 17.66 25.97 -15.91
C PHE A 66 19.17 25.80 -15.90
N SER A 67 19.83 26.17 -14.80
CA SER A 67 21.28 25.99 -14.65
C SER A 67 21.60 24.51 -14.48
N VAL A 68 22.53 24.00 -15.30
CA VAL A 68 23.02 22.62 -15.25
C VAL A 68 23.98 22.45 -14.07
N GLU A 69 23.47 22.50 -12.84
CA GLU A 69 24.11 21.74 -11.77
C GLU A 69 23.15 20.63 -11.37
N PRO A 70 23.37 19.38 -11.82
CA PRO A 70 22.55 18.28 -11.37
C PRO A 70 22.70 18.19 -9.86
N MET A 71 21.58 18.28 -9.15
CA MET A 71 21.51 17.98 -7.73
C MET A 71 22.11 16.57 -7.56
N LYS A 72 23.33 16.46 -7.00
CA LYS A 72 24.03 15.17 -6.92
C LYS A 72 23.11 14.15 -6.24
N GLU A 73 22.75 13.10 -6.98
CA GLU A 73 21.86 12.04 -6.52
C GLU A 73 22.41 11.38 -5.24
N GLU A 74 21.51 10.79 -4.43
CA GLU A 74 21.87 9.93 -3.29
C GLU A 74 22.86 8.85 -3.75
N PHE A 75 24.02 8.71 -3.10
CA PHE A 75 24.97 7.64 -3.44
C PHE A 75 24.39 6.30 -2.97
N ARG A 76 24.37 5.29 -3.83
CA ARG A 76 23.68 4.02 -3.61
C ARG A 76 24.56 2.93 -4.18
N ALA A 77 25.36 2.34 -3.30
CA ALA A 77 26.45 1.45 -3.69
C ALA A 77 26.30 0.05 -3.15
N ILE A 78 26.90 -0.91 -3.86
CA ILE A 78 27.09 -2.28 -3.36
C ILE A 78 28.57 -2.63 -3.32
N TRP A 79 29.01 -3.35 -2.29
CA TRP A 79 30.31 -4.01 -2.31
C TRP A 79 30.23 -5.33 -3.08
N ILE A 80 31.22 -5.56 -3.95
CA ILE A 80 31.41 -6.82 -4.66
C ILE A 80 32.76 -7.38 -4.19
N ALA A 81 32.71 -8.29 -3.22
CA ALA A 81 33.89 -8.92 -2.64
C ALA A 81 34.37 -10.10 -3.50
N THR A 82 35.68 -10.11 -3.75
CA THR A 82 36.36 -11.14 -4.54
C THR A 82 37.21 -12.09 -3.72
N VAL A 83 37.59 -11.67 -2.51
CA VAL A 83 38.25 -12.53 -1.53
C VAL A 83 37.38 -13.74 -1.24
N THR A 84 37.97 -14.94 -1.28
CA THR A 84 37.28 -16.22 -1.04
C THR A 84 36.06 -16.45 -1.95
N ASN A 85 35.97 -15.74 -3.09
CA ASN A 85 34.85 -15.84 -4.03
C ASN A 85 33.48 -15.54 -3.37
N ILE A 86 33.43 -14.60 -2.41
CA ILE A 86 32.21 -14.28 -1.64
C ILE A 86 31.07 -13.84 -2.56
N ASP A 87 31.31 -12.81 -3.39
CA ASP A 87 30.30 -12.28 -4.30
C ASP A 87 30.65 -12.61 -5.76
N TRP A 88 31.92 -12.50 -6.13
CA TRP A 88 32.36 -12.72 -7.51
C TRP A 88 33.86 -13.06 -7.63
N PRO A 89 34.29 -13.91 -8.58
CA PRO A 89 33.46 -14.81 -9.37
C PRO A 89 32.88 -15.92 -8.50
N SER A 90 31.80 -16.55 -8.93
CA SER A 90 31.12 -17.64 -8.18
C SER A 90 32.05 -18.81 -7.85
N SER A 91 33.07 -19.01 -8.68
CA SER A 91 34.13 -19.99 -8.47
C SER A 91 35.39 -19.55 -9.19
N LYS A 92 36.54 -19.85 -8.59
CA LYS A 92 37.86 -19.77 -9.24
C LYS A 92 38.04 -20.73 -10.42
N ALA A 93 37.11 -21.67 -10.60
CA ALA A 93 37.05 -22.58 -11.76
C ALA A 93 36.13 -22.06 -12.89
N ALA A 94 35.42 -20.95 -12.67
CA ALA A 94 34.57 -20.35 -13.70
C ALA A 94 35.40 -19.88 -14.88
N THR A 95 34.93 -20.14 -16.10
CA THR A 95 35.54 -19.67 -17.34
C THR A 95 35.42 -18.15 -17.47
N PRO A 96 36.32 -17.48 -18.23
CA PRO A 96 36.19 -16.05 -18.50
C PRO A 96 34.81 -15.60 -18.99
N ALA A 97 34.14 -16.41 -19.81
CA ALA A 97 32.79 -16.10 -20.30
C ALA A 97 31.74 -16.15 -19.17
N GLU A 98 31.82 -17.14 -18.28
CA GLU A 98 30.94 -17.22 -17.10
C GLU A 98 31.21 -16.05 -16.16
N GLN A 99 32.48 -15.73 -15.89
CA GLN A 99 32.89 -14.61 -15.07
C GLN A 99 32.37 -13.26 -15.60
N GLN A 100 32.46 -13.02 -16.90
CA GLN A 100 31.90 -11.83 -17.57
C GLN A 100 30.37 -11.79 -17.46
N SER A 101 29.71 -12.92 -17.71
CA SER A 101 28.25 -13.05 -17.58
C SER A 101 27.78 -12.75 -16.14
N GLU A 102 28.51 -13.24 -15.14
CA GLU A 102 28.23 -12.96 -13.74
C GLU A 102 28.36 -11.47 -13.40
N LEU A 103 29.42 -10.79 -13.86
CA LEU A 103 29.55 -9.34 -13.67
C LEU A 103 28.41 -8.57 -14.36
N LEU A 104 28.04 -8.96 -15.58
CA LEU A 104 26.90 -8.36 -16.27
C LEU A 104 25.60 -8.56 -15.49
N ASN A 105 25.38 -9.75 -14.94
CA ASN A 105 24.21 -10.04 -14.10
C ASN A 105 24.21 -9.20 -12.82
N ILE A 106 25.36 -8.99 -12.18
CA ILE A 106 25.50 -8.09 -11.03
C ILE A 106 25.15 -6.65 -11.46
N LEU A 107 25.72 -6.13 -12.54
CA LEU A 107 25.44 -4.77 -13.02
C LEU A 107 23.98 -4.57 -13.44
N ASN A 108 23.38 -5.55 -14.11
CA ASN A 108 21.96 -5.54 -14.43
C ASN A 108 21.13 -5.45 -13.14
N LYS A 109 21.54 -6.14 -12.07
CA LYS A 109 20.85 -6.06 -10.78
C LYS A 109 21.06 -4.72 -10.07
N VAL A 110 22.26 -4.16 -10.13
CA VAL A 110 22.57 -2.80 -9.63
C VAL A 110 21.64 -1.79 -10.30
N GLU A 111 21.48 -1.88 -11.62
CA GLU A 111 20.54 -1.04 -12.37
C GLU A 111 19.07 -1.29 -11.99
N GLU A 112 18.65 -2.55 -11.87
CA GLU A 112 17.31 -2.95 -11.43
C GLU A 112 16.95 -2.34 -10.06
N LEU A 113 17.93 -2.33 -9.15
CA LEU A 113 17.83 -1.80 -7.80
C LEU A 113 17.98 -0.28 -7.74
N ASN A 114 18.16 0.41 -8.87
CA ASN A 114 18.41 1.84 -8.94
C ASN A 114 19.64 2.27 -8.11
N MET A 115 20.63 1.38 -7.99
CA MET A 115 21.93 1.70 -7.43
C MET A 115 22.74 2.46 -8.48
N ASN A 116 23.61 3.37 -8.05
CA ASN A 116 24.40 4.21 -8.96
C ASN A 116 25.91 4.05 -8.76
N ALA A 117 26.35 3.12 -7.92
CA ALA A 117 27.76 2.80 -7.76
C ALA A 117 28.01 1.33 -7.41
N VAL A 118 29.19 0.82 -7.78
CA VAL A 118 29.73 -0.47 -7.32
C VAL A 118 31.11 -0.27 -6.72
N ILE A 119 31.35 -0.92 -5.58
CA ILE A 119 32.64 -0.94 -4.90
C ILE A 119 33.25 -2.32 -5.13
N PHE A 120 34.11 -2.42 -6.13
CA PHE A 120 34.60 -3.70 -6.66
C PHE A 120 35.97 -4.05 -6.10
N GLN A 121 36.07 -5.19 -5.39
CA GLN A 121 37.33 -5.62 -4.77
C GLN A 121 38.33 -6.09 -5.81
N ILE A 122 39.26 -5.22 -6.19
CA ILE A 122 40.27 -5.53 -7.19
C ILE A 122 41.57 -6.07 -6.61
N ARG A 123 41.82 -5.85 -5.31
CA ARG A 123 43.04 -6.25 -4.61
C ARG A 123 42.70 -6.87 -3.24
N PRO A 124 42.29 -8.15 -3.18
CA PRO A 124 41.91 -8.79 -1.92
C PRO A 124 43.09 -9.25 -1.05
N ALA A 125 44.22 -9.67 -1.63
CA ALA A 125 45.33 -10.25 -0.87
C ALA A 125 46.71 -10.04 -1.56
N SER A 126 47.09 -8.79 -1.83
CA SER A 126 48.30 -8.43 -2.60
C SER A 126 48.36 -9.18 -3.94
N ASP A 127 47.26 -9.07 -4.66
CA ASP A 127 47.03 -9.63 -5.97
C ASP A 127 45.97 -8.80 -6.71
N ALA A 128 45.74 -9.08 -7.99
CA ALA A 128 45.01 -8.18 -8.88
C ALA A 128 43.91 -8.91 -9.68
N PHE A 129 42.74 -8.27 -9.74
CA PHE A 129 41.66 -8.56 -10.70
C PHE A 129 41.72 -7.62 -11.93
N TYR A 130 42.94 -7.27 -12.33
CA TYR A 130 43.24 -6.43 -13.47
C TYR A 130 44.67 -6.72 -13.94
N SER A 131 45.01 -6.34 -15.17
CA SER A 131 46.38 -6.51 -15.65
C SER A 131 47.30 -5.54 -14.92
N SER A 132 48.18 -6.07 -14.06
CA SER A 132 49.16 -5.30 -13.29
C SER A 132 50.58 -5.75 -13.59
N SER A 133 51.50 -4.78 -13.69
CA SER A 133 52.95 -5.03 -13.69
C SER A 133 53.54 -5.08 -12.26
N LEU A 134 52.77 -4.61 -11.27
CA LEU A 134 53.19 -4.55 -9.88
C LEU A 134 52.73 -5.78 -9.10
N GLU A 135 51.48 -6.20 -9.25
CA GLU A 135 50.85 -7.27 -8.47
C GLU A 135 50.57 -8.51 -9.35
N PRO A 136 50.61 -9.74 -8.80
CA PRO A 136 50.23 -10.94 -9.53
C PRO A 136 48.72 -10.99 -9.77
N TRP A 137 48.29 -11.73 -10.79
CA TRP A 137 46.88 -12.10 -10.94
C TRP A 137 46.36 -12.84 -9.70
N SER A 138 45.11 -12.55 -9.33
CA SER A 138 44.49 -13.08 -8.12
C SER A 138 44.31 -14.60 -8.15
N PHE A 139 44.62 -15.24 -7.02
CA PHE A 139 44.31 -16.67 -6.81
C PHE A 139 42.82 -16.95 -6.94
N TYR A 140 41.96 -16.00 -6.54
CA TYR A 140 40.50 -16.17 -6.57
C TYR A 140 39.92 -16.01 -7.98
N LEU A 141 40.72 -15.61 -8.97
CA LEU A 141 40.29 -15.48 -10.37
C LEU A 141 40.47 -16.78 -11.17
N THR A 142 41.60 -17.48 -10.99
CA THR A 142 41.97 -18.64 -11.82
C THR A 142 42.31 -19.90 -11.01
N GLY A 143 42.35 -19.78 -9.67
CA GLY A 143 42.79 -20.84 -8.77
C GLY A 143 44.30 -20.98 -8.63
N THR A 144 45.10 -20.17 -9.35
CA THR A 144 46.56 -20.10 -9.18
C THR A 144 47.01 -18.65 -9.25
N GLN A 145 47.65 -18.14 -8.19
CA GLN A 145 48.12 -16.76 -8.16
C GLN A 145 49.19 -16.51 -9.23
N GLY A 146 49.13 -15.36 -9.89
CA GLY A 146 50.06 -14.98 -10.96
C GLY A 146 49.67 -15.47 -12.35
N VAL A 147 48.67 -16.36 -12.48
CA VAL A 147 48.19 -16.85 -13.78
C VAL A 147 47.06 -15.98 -14.30
N ALA A 148 47.26 -15.39 -15.49
CA ALA A 148 46.25 -14.62 -16.20
C ALA A 148 45.05 -15.50 -16.63
N PRO A 149 43.83 -14.95 -16.71
CA PRO A 149 42.69 -15.70 -17.22
C PRO A 149 42.88 -16.07 -18.70
N SER A 150 42.35 -17.22 -19.11
CA SER A 150 42.44 -17.73 -20.49
C SER A 150 41.07 -18.24 -20.98
N PRO A 151 40.49 -17.71 -22.09
CA PRO A 151 41.00 -16.59 -22.90
C PRO A 151 41.24 -15.31 -22.10
N PHE A 152 42.21 -14.51 -22.54
CA PHE A 152 42.61 -13.29 -21.85
C PHE A 152 41.47 -12.28 -21.78
N TRP A 153 41.27 -11.71 -20.59
CA TRP A 153 40.42 -10.55 -20.36
C TRP A 153 40.85 -9.81 -19.08
N ASP A 154 40.51 -8.52 -18.98
CA ASP A 154 40.78 -7.69 -17.81
C ASP A 154 39.44 -7.37 -17.08
N PRO A 155 39.20 -7.93 -15.88
CA PRO A 155 37.94 -7.73 -15.16
C PRO A 155 37.66 -6.28 -14.76
N LEU A 156 38.67 -5.52 -14.36
CA LEU A 156 38.50 -4.11 -13.99
C LEU A 156 38.15 -3.26 -15.22
N ALA A 157 38.84 -3.46 -16.34
CA ALA A 157 38.48 -2.77 -17.58
C ALA A 157 37.06 -3.11 -18.04
N PHE A 158 36.69 -4.38 -17.94
CA PHE A 158 35.37 -4.87 -18.33
C PHE A 158 34.26 -4.23 -17.48
N ILE A 159 34.36 -4.29 -16.15
CA ILE A 159 33.31 -3.76 -15.27
C ILE A 159 33.18 -2.23 -15.39
N ILE A 160 34.29 -1.50 -15.56
CA ILE A 160 34.26 -0.04 -15.79
C ILE A 160 33.46 0.27 -17.06
N ASN A 161 33.80 -0.39 -18.17
CA ASN A 161 33.13 -0.15 -19.45
C ASN A 161 31.64 -0.48 -19.40
N GLU A 162 31.25 -1.58 -18.75
CA GLU A 162 29.86 -1.99 -18.65
C GLU A 162 29.05 -1.17 -17.63
N ALA A 163 29.65 -0.76 -16.52
CA ALA A 163 29.01 0.08 -15.51
C ALA A 163 28.80 1.51 -16.04
N HIS A 164 29.80 2.09 -16.72
CA HIS A 164 29.70 3.44 -17.27
C HIS A 164 28.63 3.56 -18.36
N LYS A 165 28.42 2.52 -19.19
CA LYS A 165 27.28 2.46 -20.13
C LYS A 165 25.92 2.59 -19.44
N ARG A 166 25.84 2.24 -18.16
CA ARG A 166 24.63 2.26 -17.32
C ARG A 166 24.61 3.44 -16.34
N ASN A 167 25.55 4.38 -16.46
CA ASN A 167 25.72 5.49 -15.52
C ASN A 167 25.90 5.04 -14.06
N ILE A 168 26.67 3.95 -13.86
CA ILE A 168 27.04 3.41 -12.55
C ILE A 168 28.53 3.71 -12.31
N GLU A 169 28.83 4.37 -11.19
CA GLU A 169 30.21 4.64 -10.76
C GLU A 169 30.93 3.35 -10.35
N VAL A 170 32.23 3.20 -10.67
CA VAL A 170 33.07 2.09 -10.23
C VAL A 170 34.16 2.60 -9.30
N HIS A 171 34.08 2.17 -8.04
CA HIS A 171 35.10 2.42 -7.03
C HIS A 171 35.96 1.16 -6.86
N ALA A 172 37.25 1.26 -7.18
CA ALA A 172 38.19 0.15 -7.02
C ALA A 172 38.55 -0.02 -5.54
N TRP A 173 38.23 -1.19 -4.98
CA TRP A 173 38.46 -1.53 -3.58
C TRP A 173 39.74 -2.34 -3.39
N LEU A 174 40.61 -1.83 -2.52
CA LEU A 174 41.91 -2.42 -2.19
C LEU A 174 41.97 -2.80 -0.71
N ASN A 175 42.52 -3.98 -0.43
CA ASN A 175 43.11 -4.27 0.87
C ASN A 175 44.59 -3.83 0.87
N PRO A 176 45.03 -2.99 1.82
CA PRO A 176 46.37 -2.41 1.77
C PRO A 176 47.50 -3.35 2.23
N TYR A 177 47.22 -4.27 3.15
CA TYR A 177 48.28 -5.00 3.90
C TYR A 177 48.15 -6.53 3.86
N ARG A 178 46.99 -7.08 3.51
CA ARG A 178 46.83 -8.54 3.43
C ARG A 178 47.59 -9.08 2.23
N ALA A 179 48.44 -10.09 2.44
CA ALA A 179 49.18 -10.77 1.37
C ALA A 179 48.67 -12.21 1.11
N ARG A 180 47.97 -12.83 2.07
CA ARG A 180 47.25 -14.10 1.88
C ARG A 180 46.19 -14.28 2.97
N THR A 181 45.02 -14.82 2.64
CA THR A 181 44.00 -15.17 3.65
C THR A 181 44.29 -16.49 4.36
N GLY A 182 43.83 -16.62 5.60
CA GLY A 182 43.72 -17.90 6.28
C GLY A 182 42.83 -18.89 5.54
N GLY A 183 43.23 -20.17 5.56
CA GLY A 183 42.54 -21.26 4.87
C GLY A 183 42.91 -21.45 3.41
N ALA A 184 43.62 -20.51 2.78
CA ALA A 184 44.10 -20.66 1.40
C ALA A 184 45.51 -21.28 1.37
N THR A 185 45.63 -22.49 0.83
CA THR A 185 46.89 -23.21 0.67
C THR A 185 47.36 -23.12 -0.78
N TYR A 186 47.96 -22.00 -1.17
CA TYR A 186 48.61 -21.83 -2.46
C TYR A 186 49.99 -21.18 -2.31
N GLU A 187 50.85 -21.44 -3.29
CA GLU A 187 52.16 -20.82 -3.37
C GLU A 187 52.04 -19.38 -3.86
N LEU A 188 52.67 -18.45 -3.14
CA LEU A 188 52.69 -17.04 -3.51
C LEU A 188 53.55 -16.81 -4.76
N ALA A 189 53.00 -16.09 -5.73
CA ALA A 189 53.75 -15.70 -6.92
C ALA A 189 54.93 -14.77 -6.55
N PRO A 190 56.04 -14.76 -7.32
CA PRO A 190 57.21 -13.92 -7.01
C PRO A 190 56.93 -12.41 -6.91
N THR A 191 55.88 -11.93 -7.58
CA THR A 191 55.47 -10.52 -7.55
C THR A 191 54.55 -10.16 -6.38
N ASN A 192 54.05 -11.14 -5.61
CA ASN A 192 53.26 -10.88 -4.40
C ASN A 192 54.13 -10.15 -3.36
N MET A 193 53.54 -9.20 -2.63
CA MET A 193 54.29 -8.35 -1.70
C MET A 193 55.03 -9.13 -0.61
N ALA A 194 54.46 -10.23 -0.11
CA ALA A 194 55.11 -11.05 0.92
C ALA A 194 56.32 -11.85 0.40
N LYS A 195 56.42 -12.06 -0.92
CA LYS A 195 57.62 -12.64 -1.57
C LYS A 195 58.67 -11.57 -1.88
N ARG A 196 58.23 -10.35 -2.19
CA ARG A 196 59.12 -9.22 -2.48
C ARG A 196 59.78 -8.63 -1.24
N PHE A 197 59.03 -8.56 -0.14
CA PHE A 197 59.49 -7.99 1.13
C PHE A 197 59.26 -8.98 2.29
N PRO A 198 59.90 -10.16 2.25
CA PRO A 198 59.65 -11.23 3.23
C PRO A 198 59.97 -10.83 4.68
N GLU A 199 60.88 -9.89 4.89
CA GLU A 199 61.24 -9.36 6.21
C GLU A 199 60.10 -8.58 6.90
N TYR A 200 59.12 -8.12 6.13
CA TYR A 200 57.94 -7.39 6.61
C TYR A 200 56.65 -8.21 6.47
N ALA A 201 56.73 -9.51 6.15
CA ALA A 201 55.58 -10.37 5.94
C ALA A 201 55.41 -11.35 7.12
N TYR A 202 54.31 -11.22 7.85
CA TYR A 202 54.10 -11.96 9.08
C TYR A 202 52.89 -12.91 9.01
N PRO A 203 53.04 -14.17 9.44
CA PRO A 203 51.89 -15.03 9.70
C PRO A 203 51.16 -14.52 10.94
N TYR A 204 49.87 -14.22 10.80
CA TYR A 204 49.05 -13.68 11.89
C TYR A 204 47.59 -14.12 11.76
N ALA A 205 47.01 -14.74 12.81
CA ALA A 205 45.63 -15.26 12.80
C ALA A 205 45.29 -16.07 11.53
N ASN A 206 46.22 -16.93 11.08
CA ASN A 206 46.21 -17.72 9.84
C ASN A 206 46.41 -16.96 8.50
N ASN A 207 46.48 -15.64 8.51
CA ASN A 207 46.77 -14.83 7.32
C ASN A 207 48.28 -14.63 7.15
N ILE A 208 48.71 -14.15 5.99
CA ILE A 208 49.98 -13.42 5.85
C ILE A 208 49.64 -11.93 5.76
N TRP A 209 50.20 -11.14 6.67
CA TRP A 209 49.97 -9.71 6.80
C TRP A 209 51.28 -8.95 6.65
N MET A 210 51.27 -7.89 5.85
CA MET A 210 52.44 -7.02 5.69
C MET A 210 52.51 -6.02 6.84
N ASP A 211 53.71 -5.67 7.28
CA ASP A 211 53.96 -4.69 8.34
C ASP A 211 53.52 -3.27 7.89
N PRO A 212 52.48 -2.68 8.50
CA PRO A 212 52.06 -1.33 8.16
C PRO A 212 53.12 -0.27 8.49
N GLY A 213 54.07 -0.54 9.39
CA GLY A 213 55.15 0.37 9.77
C GLY A 213 56.32 0.41 8.80
N ALA A 214 56.39 -0.51 7.83
CA ALA A 214 57.47 -0.54 6.85
C ALA A 214 57.21 0.45 5.70
N ALA A 215 58.12 1.40 5.51
CA ALA A 215 57.98 2.43 4.47
C ALA A 215 57.88 1.84 3.05
N VAL A 216 58.58 0.74 2.77
CA VAL A 216 58.52 0.05 1.47
C VAL A 216 57.15 -0.58 1.21
N VAL A 217 56.48 -1.10 2.24
CA VAL A 217 55.11 -1.65 2.16
C VAL A 217 54.11 -0.54 1.85
N GLN A 218 54.21 0.59 2.58
CA GLN A 218 53.36 1.76 2.34
C GLN A 218 53.54 2.29 0.91
N GLN A 219 54.79 2.52 0.49
CA GLN A 219 55.11 3.06 -0.83
C GLN A 219 54.64 2.12 -1.96
N PHE A 220 54.78 0.81 -1.77
CA PHE A 220 54.31 -0.16 -2.75
C PHE A 220 52.78 -0.07 -2.94
N THR A 221 52.01 0.03 -1.87
CA THR A 221 50.55 0.23 -1.95
C THR A 221 50.16 1.58 -2.58
N VAL A 222 50.92 2.65 -2.32
CA VAL A 222 50.74 3.95 -3.00
C VAL A 222 51.02 3.82 -4.50
N ASN A 223 52.08 3.12 -4.90
CA ASN A 223 52.41 2.89 -6.31
C ASN A 223 51.34 2.07 -7.03
N VAL A 224 50.79 1.05 -6.38
CA VAL A 224 49.65 0.28 -6.90
C VAL A 224 48.43 1.17 -7.11
N THR A 225 48.13 2.04 -6.15
CA THR A 225 47.02 3.00 -6.25
C THR A 225 47.24 3.98 -7.42
N ALA A 226 48.45 4.50 -7.56
CA ALA A 226 48.84 5.40 -8.65
C ALA A 226 48.70 4.72 -10.02
N ASP A 227 49.15 3.47 -10.14
CA ASP A 227 49.03 2.66 -11.35
C ASP A 227 47.56 2.52 -11.78
N ILE A 228 46.67 2.13 -10.85
CA ILE A 228 45.25 1.97 -11.12
C ILE A 228 44.62 3.29 -11.63
N VAL A 229 44.82 4.39 -10.91
CA VAL A 229 44.20 5.68 -11.24
C VAL A 229 44.74 6.30 -12.54
N SER A 230 46.00 5.99 -12.88
CA SER A 230 46.61 6.43 -14.13
C SER A 230 46.08 5.69 -15.36
N ARG A 231 45.77 4.39 -15.23
CA ARG A 231 45.41 3.53 -16.38
C ARG A 231 43.92 3.27 -16.54
N TYR A 232 43.18 3.19 -15.44
CA TYR A 232 41.76 2.85 -15.46
C TYR A 232 40.91 4.09 -15.16
N ALA A 233 39.79 4.22 -15.87
CA ALA A 233 38.81 5.29 -15.64
C ALA A 233 37.90 4.95 -14.45
N VAL A 234 38.49 4.70 -13.28
CA VAL A 234 37.74 4.50 -12.04
C VAL A 234 37.17 5.83 -11.54
N ASP A 235 35.99 5.79 -10.92
CA ASP A 235 35.35 6.95 -10.31
C ASP A 235 35.83 7.19 -8.87
N GLY A 236 36.34 6.12 -8.23
CA GLY A 236 36.93 6.21 -6.91
C GLY A 236 37.89 5.09 -6.56
N ILE A 237 38.65 5.31 -5.49
CA ILE A 237 39.44 4.31 -4.77
C ILE A 237 38.80 4.12 -3.39
N HIS A 238 38.70 2.87 -2.95
CA HIS A 238 38.08 2.48 -1.69
C HIS A 238 39.00 1.59 -0.85
N ILE A 239 39.10 1.87 0.44
CA ILE A 239 39.78 1.03 1.44
C ILE A 239 38.75 0.56 2.47
N ASP A 240 38.79 -0.70 2.86
CA ASP A 240 37.91 -1.26 3.89
C ASP A 240 38.48 -1.08 5.31
N ASP A 241 38.10 -1.96 6.25
CA ASP A 241 38.40 -1.86 7.68
C ASP A 241 39.71 -2.55 8.10
N TYR A 242 40.46 -3.14 7.17
CA TYR A 242 41.65 -3.91 7.47
C TYR A 242 42.93 -3.06 7.41
N PHE A 243 43.37 -2.58 8.58
CA PHE A 243 44.64 -1.86 8.77
C PHE A 243 45.68 -2.76 9.43
N TYR A 244 45.92 -2.61 10.72
CA TYR A 244 46.48 -3.73 11.50
C TYR A 244 45.42 -4.85 11.59
N PRO A 245 45.84 -6.12 11.65
CA PRO A 245 44.90 -7.23 11.64
C PRO A 245 44.09 -7.29 12.95
N TYR A 246 42.87 -7.81 12.87
CA TYR A 246 42.08 -8.16 14.05
C TYR A 246 42.85 -9.14 14.92
N SER A 247 43.03 -8.81 16.20
CA SER A 247 43.90 -9.58 17.09
C SER A 247 43.35 -10.99 17.37
N ASP A 248 44.24 -11.98 17.34
CA ASP A 248 43.99 -13.34 17.83
C ASP A 248 44.41 -13.53 19.30
N GLY A 249 44.69 -12.42 20.01
CA GLY A 249 45.26 -12.42 21.35
C GLY A 249 46.78 -12.34 21.38
N THR A 250 47.46 -12.40 20.23
CA THR A 250 48.92 -12.21 20.13
C THR A 250 49.29 -10.80 19.68
N GLU A 251 50.46 -10.33 20.11
CA GLU A 251 51.00 -9.03 19.70
C GLU A 251 51.47 -9.10 18.23
N PHE A 252 51.13 -8.07 17.44
CA PHE A 252 51.61 -8.00 16.06
C PHE A 252 53.14 -7.86 16.01
N PRO A 253 53.85 -8.67 15.20
CA PRO A 253 55.31 -8.86 15.30
C PRO A 253 56.14 -7.77 14.60
N ASP A 254 55.77 -6.50 14.76
CA ASP A 254 56.46 -5.31 14.20
C ASP A 254 57.55 -4.72 15.13
N ALA A 255 58.01 -5.49 16.12
CA ALA A 255 58.96 -4.99 17.13
C ALA A 255 60.30 -4.52 16.51
N ALA A 256 60.78 -5.21 15.47
CA ALA A 256 62.02 -4.83 14.78
C ALA A 256 61.86 -3.51 14.01
N THR A 257 60.72 -3.31 13.33
CA THR A 257 60.39 -2.08 12.62
C THR A 257 60.23 -0.91 13.58
N TYR A 258 59.57 -1.13 14.72
CA TYR A 258 59.46 -0.12 15.77
C TYR A 258 60.82 0.24 16.39
N ALA A 259 61.68 -0.73 16.67
CA ALA A 259 63.03 -0.48 17.18
C ALA A 259 63.87 0.35 16.19
N THR A 260 63.71 0.09 14.89
CA THR A 260 64.36 0.88 13.83
C THR A 260 63.88 2.33 13.84
N TYR A 261 62.57 2.56 13.97
CA TYR A 261 62.00 3.89 14.12
C TYR A 261 62.53 4.63 15.36
N GLN A 262 62.64 3.94 16.50
CA GLN A 262 63.21 4.53 17.72
C GLN A 262 64.69 4.88 17.55
N ALA A 263 65.47 4.00 16.92
CA ALA A 263 66.90 4.24 16.64
C ALA A 263 67.12 5.45 15.72
N GLN A 264 66.15 5.75 14.84
CA GLN A 264 66.15 6.94 13.98
C GLN A 264 65.65 8.21 14.68
N GLY A 265 65.42 8.18 16.00
CA GLY A 265 65.00 9.33 16.80
C GLY A 265 63.49 9.45 17.00
N GLY A 266 62.71 8.42 16.64
CA GLY A 266 61.28 8.35 16.86
C GLY A 266 60.89 8.40 18.34
N LYS A 267 59.90 9.23 18.70
CA LYS A 267 59.50 9.48 20.10
C LYS A 267 58.09 9.00 20.47
N LEU A 268 57.29 8.63 19.47
CA LEU A 268 55.93 8.12 19.72
C LEU A 268 55.98 6.77 20.42
N ASN A 269 55.07 6.53 21.35
CA ASN A 269 54.85 5.18 21.85
C ASN A 269 54.37 4.27 20.72
N LYS A 270 54.45 2.96 20.92
CA LYS A 270 54.15 1.96 19.88
C LYS A 270 52.74 2.12 19.29
N ALA A 271 51.73 2.37 20.11
CA ALA A 271 50.35 2.52 19.63
C ALA A 271 50.15 3.78 18.78
N ASP A 272 50.71 4.92 19.20
CA ASP A 272 50.68 6.17 18.43
C ASP A 272 51.50 6.08 17.15
N TRP A 273 52.64 5.38 17.20
CA TRP A 273 53.45 5.09 16.02
C TRP A 273 52.69 4.23 15.00
N ARG A 274 52.00 3.17 15.44
CA ARG A 274 51.15 2.34 14.57
C ARG A 274 50.06 3.18 13.89
N ARG A 275 49.38 4.05 14.64
CA ARG A 275 48.38 4.99 14.08
C ARG A 275 49.00 5.95 13.07
N LEU A 276 50.18 6.52 13.38
CA LEU A 276 50.89 7.40 12.45
C LEU A 276 51.21 6.70 11.12
N ASN A 277 51.62 5.43 11.15
CA ASN A 277 51.92 4.67 9.93
C ASN A 277 50.69 4.49 9.04
N VAL A 278 49.54 4.16 9.62
CA VAL A 278 48.28 4.06 8.88
C VAL A 278 47.87 5.43 8.33
N ASN A 279 47.99 6.49 9.13
CA ASN A 279 47.69 7.86 8.73
C ASN A 279 48.56 8.30 7.53
N ASN A 280 49.84 7.97 7.55
CA ASN A 280 50.77 8.28 6.46
C ASN A 280 50.39 7.58 5.16
N LEU A 281 49.95 6.31 5.21
CA LEU A 281 49.46 5.62 4.03
C LEU A 281 48.22 6.33 3.45
N ILE A 282 47.20 6.60 4.28
CA ILE A 282 45.96 7.27 3.87
C ILE A 282 46.26 8.64 3.24
N HIS A 283 47.11 9.44 3.88
CA HIS A 283 47.52 10.75 3.36
C HIS A 283 48.28 10.63 2.03
N SER A 284 49.21 9.68 1.91
CA SER A 284 50.01 9.48 0.69
C SER A 284 49.14 8.99 -0.47
N MET A 285 48.19 8.09 -0.21
CA MET A 285 47.22 7.65 -1.21
C MET A 285 46.33 8.80 -1.67
N TYR A 286 45.76 9.58 -0.74
CA TYR A 286 44.90 10.72 -1.06
C TYR A 286 45.62 11.73 -1.96
N THR A 287 46.81 12.18 -1.53
CA THR A 287 47.60 13.19 -2.25
C THR A 287 48.08 12.71 -3.61
N THR A 288 48.61 11.48 -3.69
CA THR A 288 49.09 10.90 -4.95
C THR A 288 47.95 10.73 -5.95
N MET A 289 46.81 10.19 -5.50
CA MET A 289 45.65 9.97 -6.36
C MET A 289 45.10 11.28 -6.93
N HIS A 290 44.94 12.31 -6.09
CA HIS A 290 44.44 13.61 -6.53
C HIS A 290 45.43 14.37 -7.40
N ALA A 291 46.74 14.16 -7.23
CA ALA A 291 47.75 14.71 -8.14
C ALA A 291 47.65 14.10 -9.55
N ILE A 292 47.29 12.81 -9.66
CA ILE A 292 47.12 12.12 -10.95
C ILE A 292 45.76 12.46 -11.57
N ARG A 293 44.67 12.36 -10.80
CA ARG A 293 43.30 12.55 -11.29
C ARG A 293 42.44 13.25 -10.23
N PRO A 294 42.39 14.61 -10.23
CA PRO A 294 41.74 15.39 -9.17
C PRO A 294 40.25 15.13 -8.93
N LYS A 295 39.57 14.48 -9.88
CA LYS A 295 38.12 14.19 -9.80
C LYS A 295 37.80 12.80 -9.23
N VAL A 296 38.78 11.93 -9.07
CA VAL A 296 38.58 10.57 -8.52
C VAL A 296 38.38 10.68 -7.02
N LYS A 297 37.35 10.01 -6.49
CA LYS A 297 37.00 10.07 -5.06
C LYS A 297 37.86 9.09 -4.26
N PHE A 298 38.39 9.50 -3.11
CA PHE A 298 38.99 8.60 -2.15
C PHE A 298 38.03 8.31 -1.00
N GLY A 299 37.77 7.04 -0.75
CA GLY A 299 36.87 6.59 0.32
C GLY A 299 37.49 5.56 1.24
N VAL A 300 37.08 5.60 2.50
CA VAL A 300 37.46 4.59 3.50
C VAL A 300 36.22 4.09 4.23
N SER A 301 36.09 2.77 4.40
CA SER A 301 35.04 2.07 5.14
C SER A 301 35.61 1.48 6.43
N PRO A 302 35.79 2.29 7.49
CA PRO A 302 36.36 1.82 8.74
C PRO A 302 35.33 1.00 9.54
N PHE A 303 35.81 0.27 10.54
CA PHE A 303 34.95 -0.32 11.55
C PHE A 303 34.03 0.74 12.17
N GLY A 304 32.76 0.40 12.40
CA GLY A 304 31.74 1.40 12.74
C GLY A 304 31.89 2.05 14.12
N ILE A 305 32.73 1.50 15.01
CA ILE A 305 33.11 2.11 16.29
C ILE A 305 34.56 2.62 16.18
N TRP A 306 34.75 3.95 16.18
CA TRP A 306 36.09 4.55 16.21
C TRP A 306 36.80 4.20 17.52
N LYS A 307 36.18 4.50 18.67
CA LYS A 307 36.71 4.20 19.98
C LYS A 307 35.61 3.74 20.93
N SER A 308 35.85 2.65 21.68
CA SER A 308 34.89 2.17 22.67
C SER A 308 34.63 3.25 23.74
N GLY A 309 33.37 3.46 24.11
CA GLY A 309 32.92 4.57 24.96
C GLY A 309 32.66 5.88 24.19
N THR A 310 32.85 5.91 22.87
CA THR A 310 32.63 7.10 22.03
C THR A 310 31.70 6.78 20.85
N PRO A 311 30.51 7.39 20.76
CA PRO A 311 29.89 8.30 21.74
C PRO A 311 29.53 7.58 23.06
N ALA A 312 29.23 8.35 24.12
CA ALA A 312 28.91 7.79 25.43
C ALA A 312 27.78 6.75 25.35
N GLY A 313 27.95 5.62 26.03
CA GLY A 313 27.04 4.48 25.98
C GLY A 313 27.35 3.43 24.92
N ILE A 314 28.14 3.77 23.88
CA ILE A 314 28.58 2.79 22.88
C ILE A 314 29.76 1.99 23.42
N THR A 315 29.70 0.66 23.31
CA THR A 315 30.77 -0.25 23.72
C THR A 315 31.03 -1.29 22.63
N GLY A 316 32.27 -1.77 22.51
CA GLY A 316 32.64 -2.78 21.54
C GLY A 316 34.12 -2.72 21.20
N LEU A 317 34.51 -3.33 20.09
CA LEU A 317 35.87 -3.21 19.55
C LEU A 317 36.19 -1.73 19.29
N SER A 318 37.36 -1.30 19.75
CA SER A 318 37.89 0.04 19.51
C SER A 318 38.83 -0.01 18.30
N SER A 319 38.42 0.49 17.13
CA SER A 319 39.31 0.47 15.95
C SER A 319 40.55 1.36 16.11
N TYR A 320 40.42 2.45 16.86
CA TYR A 320 41.53 3.32 17.24
C TYR A 320 42.61 2.58 18.06
N ASP A 321 42.21 1.69 18.97
CA ASP A 321 43.13 0.98 19.86
C ASP A 321 43.58 -0.37 19.28
N SER A 322 42.68 -1.13 18.67
CA SER A 322 42.93 -2.51 18.20
C SER A 322 43.43 -2.59 16.77
N LEU A 323 42.91 -1.74 15.87
CA LEU A 323 43.27 -1.74 14.44
C LEU A 323 44.20 -0.58 14.08
N TYR A 324 44.48 0.29 15.06
CA TYR A 324 45.28 1.52 14.93
C TYR A 324 44.78 2.42 13.78
N ALA A 325 43.46 2.44 13.58
CA ALA A 325 42.78 3.19 12.54
C ALA A 325 42.19 4.47 13.12
N ASP A 326 42.86 5.61 12.92
CA ASP A 326 42.34 6.91 13.36
C ASP A 326 41.44 7.56 12.31
N SER A 327 40.34 6.88 12.01
CA SER A 327 39.38 7.27 10.98
C SER A 327 38.68 8.59 11.25
N ARG A 328 38.53 8.97 12.52
CA ARG A 328 38.06 10.32 12.90
C ARG A 328 39.02 11.39 12.37
N MET A 329 40.33 11.23 12.56
CA MET A 329 41.32 12.18 12.08
C MET A 329 41.28 12.32 10.55
N TRP A 330 41.15 11.21 9.81
CA TRP A 330 41.08 11.24 8.34
C TRP A 330 39.88 12.06 7.85
N LEU A 331 38.73 11.92 8.53
CA LEU A 331 37.52 12.64 8.21
C LEU A 331 37.62 14.14 8.57
N GLU A 332 38.03 14.46 9.80
CA GLU A 332 38.16 15.85 10.29
C GLU A 332 39.21 16.64 9.50
N GLN A 333 40.30 15.99 9.08
CA GLN A 333 41.34 16.62 8.27
C GLN A 333 41.01 16.62 6.77
N GLY A 334 39.94 15.94 6.35
CA GLY A 334 39.54 15.87 4.95
C GLY A 334 40.55 15.11 4.07
N LEU A 335 41.18 14.09 4.64
CA LEU A 335 42.10 13.15 3.96
C LEU A 335 41.36 12.04 3.20
N VAL A 336 40.04 12.16 3.13
CA VAL A 336 39.12 11.34 2.33
C VAL A 336 38.05 12.26 1.73
N ASP A 337 37.48 11.88 0.60
CA ASP A 337 36.32 12.57 0.03
C ASP A 337 35.01 12.02 0.61
N TYR A 338 35.02 10.75 1.02
CA TYR A 338 33.92 10.15 1.77
C TYR A 338 34.38 9.14 2.83
N MET A 339 33.58 8.99 3.88
CA MET A 339 33.72 7.96 4.91
C MET A 339 32.52 7.03 4.89
N ALA A 340 32.77 5.75 5.08
CA ALA A 340 31.82 4.67 4.90
C ALA A 340 31.71 3.78 6.16
N PRO A 341 31.43 4.30 7.37
CA PRO A 341 31.52 3.51 8.60
C PRO A 341 30.63 2.26 8.55
N GLN A 342 31.19 1.12 8.94
CA GLN A 342 30.52 -0.18 8.95
C GLN A 342 29.52 -0.29 10.11
N LEU A 343 28.33 0.29 9.93
CA LEU A 343 27.25 0.31 10.93
C LEU A 343 26.46 -1.01 10.89
N TYR A 344 27.14 -2.11 11.17
CA TYR A 344 26.61 -3.46 11.02
C TYR A 344 25.80 -3.94 12.23
N TRP A 345 25.19 -3.03 12.98
CA TRP A 345 24.35 -3.33 14.14
C TRP A 345 22.91 -2.87 13.91
N ALA A 346 21.97 -3.48 14.63
CA ALA A 346 20.57 -3.13 14.53
C ALA A 346 20.30 -1.74 15.13
N ILE A 347 19.11 -1.20 14.87
CA ILE A 347 18.66 0.08 15.43
C ILE A 347 18.55 0.03 16.96
N ASP A 348 17.94 -1.04 17.48
CA ASP A 348 17.50 -1.15 18.88
C ASP A 348 18.40 -2.03 19.81
N PRO A 349 19.74 -1.86 19.87
CA PRO A 349 20.54 -2.27 21.02
C PRO A 349 21.25 -1.07 21.71
N PRO A 350 21.31 -1.03 23.05
CA PRO A 350 21.89 0.12 23.77
C PRO A 350 23.41 0.28 23.56
N ALA A 351 24.14 -0.82 23.30
CA ALA A 351 25.61 -0.81 23.25
C ALA A 351 26.22 -0.50 21.86
N GLN A 352 25.49 -0.71 20.77
CA GLN A 352 25.95 -0.43 19.39
C GLN A 352 24.82 0.13 18.52
N SER A 353 24.05 1.08 19.05
CA SER A 353 22.87 1.60 18.35
C SER A 353 23.24 2.28 17.03
N TYR A 354 22.63 1.80 15.93
CA TYR A 354 22.78 2.36 14.57
C TYR A 354 22.58 3.88 14.50
N PRO A 355 21.44 4.46 14.94
CA PRO A 355 21.22 5.91 14.85
C PRO A 355 22.23 6.72 15.68
N VAL A 356 22.66 6.21 16.84
CA VAL A 356 23.63 6.90 17.71
C VAL A 356 25.00 6.97 17.02
N LEU A 357 25.45 5.86 16.45
CA LEU A 357 26.71 5.80 15.72
C LEU A 357 26.67 6.66 14.44
N LEU A 358 25.58 6.58 13.67
CA LEU A 358 25.42 7.38 12.46
C LEU A 358 25.50 8.88 12.76
N LYS A 359 24.75 9.34 13.76
CA LYS A 359 24.78 10.74 14.19
C LYS A 359 26.19 11.17 14.57
N TRP A 360 26.90 10.36 15.37
CA TRP A 360 28.26 10.69 15.78
C TRP A 360 29.23 10.81 14.60
N TRP A 361 29.19 9.89 13.64
CA TRP A 361 30.04 9.94 12.44
C TRP A 361 29.78 11.18 11.59
N ILE A 362 28.52 11.57 11.47
CA ILE A 362 28.13 12.80 10.76
C ILE A 362 28.75 14.03 11.43
N GLU A 363 28.67 14.12 12.76
CA GLU A 363 29.22 15.23 13.55
C GLU A 363 30.75 15.34 13.41
N GLN A 364 31.45 14.26 13.08
CA GLN A 364 32.91 14.29 12.86
C GLN A 364 33.30 14.87 11.49
N SER A 365 32.36 15.05 10.55
CA SER A 365 32.65 15.57 9.20
C SER A 365 32.75 17.10 9.19
N THR A 366 33.74 17.65 9.88
CA THR A 366 33.94 19.09 10.06
C THR A 366 34.32 19.83 8.78
N LYS A 367 34.81 19.13 7.75
CA LYS A 367 35.15 19.68 6.42
C LYS A 367 34.10 19.40 5.34
N GLY A 368 32.89 18.97 5.72
CA GLY A 368 31.81 18.71 4.77
C GLY A 368 32.09 17.53 3.82
N ARG A 369 32.93 16.57 4.25
CA ARG A 369 33.15 15.32 3.50
C ARG A 369 31.93 14.41 3.62
N HIS A 370 31.72 13.55 2.63
CA HIS A 370 30.53 12.71 2.63
C HIS A 370 30.62 11.59 3.68
N VAL A 371 29.50 11.27 4.33
CA VAL A 371 29.39 10.14 5.27
C VAL A 371 28.28 9.22 4.76
N TYR A 372 28.65 8.00 4.42
CA TYR A 372 27.78 6.99 3.84
C TYR A 372 27.63 5.83 4.83
N ALA A 373 26.41 5.44 5.17
CA ALA A 373 26.21 4.35 6.11
C ALA A 373 26.56 3.00 5.44
N GLY A 374 27.47 2.24 6.05
CA GLY A 374 27.72 0.85 5.67
C GLY A 374 26.67 -0.05 6.31
N ASN A 375 25.77 -0.62 5.51
CA ASN A 375 24.67 -1.47 5.96
C ASN A 375 24.95 -2.95 5.69
N ALA A 376 24.69 -3.78 6.69
CA ALA A 376 24.97 -5.22 6.68
C ALA A 376 23.83 -6.07 6.11
N ALA A 377 23.47 -5.89 4.83
CA ALA A 377 22.38 -6.69 4.24
C ALA A 377 22.61 -8.20 4.32
N TYR A 378 23.86 -8.68 4.29
CA TYR A 378 24.18 -10.09 4.51
C TYR A 378 23.61 -10.67 5.82
N LYS A 379 23.38 -9.85 6.85
CA LYS A 379 22.73 -10.29 8.11
C LYS A 379 21.25 -10.66 7.95
N MET A 380 20.64 -10.37 6.81
CA MET A 380 19.29 -10.86 6.47
C MET A 380 19.28 -12.33 6.06
N ALA A 381 20.41 -12.85 5.60
CA ALA A 381 20.51 -14.19 5.04
C ALA A 381 21.46 -15.12 5.82
N GLN A 382 22.39 -14.57 6.63
CA GLN A 382 23.39 -15.34 7.37
C GLN A 382 23.55 -14.84 8.81
N GLY A 383 23.69 -15.77 9.76
CA GLY A 383 24.08 -15.50 11.16
C GLY A 383 23.13 -16.06 12.22
N ALA A 384 23.55 -15.99 13.50
CA ALA A 384 22.75 -16.44 14.65
C ALA A 384 21.54 -15.52 14.95
N VAL A 385 21.57 -14.27 14.46
CA VAL A 385 20.48 -13.30 14.54
C VAL A 385 20.16 -12.85 13.12
N GLN A 386 19.09 -13.40 12.55
CA GLN A 386 18.66 -13.10 11.19
C GLN A 386 17.86 -11.80 11.16
N TRP A 387 18.38 -10.77 10.50
CA TRP A 387 17.70 -9.49 10.35
C TRP A 387 16.50 -9.61 9.41
N GLN A 388 15.39 -8.99 9.79
CA GLN A 388 14.25 -8.82 8.88
C GLN A 388 14.58 -7.72 7.87
N ALA A 389 14.04 -7.81 6.65
CA ALA A 389 14.22 -6.79 5.60
C ALA A 389 13.89 -5.36 6.07
N ASN A 390 12.89 -5.24 6.94
CA ASN A 390 12.47 -3.97 7.52
C ASN A 390 13.57 -3.28 8.34
N GLU A 391 14.54 -4.02 8.87
CA GLU A 391 15.68 -3.44 9.58
C GLU A 391 16.50 -2.54 8.66
N ILE A 392 16.85 -3.03 7.46
CA ILE A 392 17.57 -2.24 6.46
C ILE A 392 16.72 -1.05 6.00
N VAL A 393 15.42 -1.24 5.75
CA VAL A 393 14.51 -0.14 5.37
C VAL A 393 14.49 0.96 6.43
N ARG A 394 14.34 0.59 7.71
CA ARG A 394 14.37 1.56 8.82
C ARG A 394 15.72 2.26 8.91
N GLN A 395 16.83 1.56 8.73
CA GLN A 395 18.18 2.15 8.73
C GLN A 395 18.36 3.16 7.59
N VAL A 396 17.88 2.86 6.38
CA VAL A 396 17.87 3.80 5.25
C VAL A 396 16.99 5.02 5.56
N ASN A 397 15.79 4.80 6.11
CA ASN A 397 14.88 5.89 6.48
C ASN A 397 15.46 6.79 7.59
N ILE A 398 16.13 6.20 8.58
CA ILE A 398 16.86 6.95 9.62
C ILE A 398 17.95 7.80 8.97
N THR A 399 18.76 7.20 8.10
CA THR A 399 19.82 7.89 7.35
C THR A 399 19.27 9.09 6.56
N ARG A 400 18.17 8.90 5.84
CA ARG A 400 17.47 9.99 5.11
C ARG A 400 16.89 11.05 6.05
N SER A 401 16.29 10.65 7.17
CA SER A 401 15.70 11.61 8.13
C SER A 401 16.75 12.47 8.85
N MET A 402 17.97 11.96 9.01
CA MET A 402 19.08 12.71 9.62
C MET A 402 19.62 13.78 8.68
N ARG A 403 19.56 13.54 7.36
CA ARG A 403 19.81 14.58 6.34
C ARG A 403 18.91 15.78 6.54
N ASP A 404 17.61 15.52 6.59
CA ASP A 404 16.61 16.58 6.55
C ASP A 404 16.62 17.39 7.86
N ARG A 405 16.85 16.73 9.01
CA ARG A 405 16.94 17.40 10.32
C ARG A 405 18.18 18.27 10.47
N LEU A 406 19.36 17.78 10.09
CA LEU A 406 20.60 18.55 10.24
C LEU A 406 20.71 19.69 9.22
N ALA A 407 20.04 19.59 8.07
CA ALA A 407 19.88 20.69 7.12
C ALA A 407 18.98 21.83 7.67
N LEU A 408 18.05 21.53 8.58
CA LEU A 408 17.16 22.51 9.21
C LEU A 408 17.78 23.15 10.47
N GLU A 409 18.69 22.46 11.16
CA GLU A 409 19.27 22.91 12.44
C GLU A 409 20.52 23.80 12.30
N ASN A 410 21.19 23.80 11.14
CA ASN A 410 22.41 24.59 10.91
C ASN A 410 22.31 25.43 9.63
N GLU A 411 22.25 26.75 9.78
CA GLU A 411 22.20 27.81 8.73
C GLU A 411 23.44 27.87 7.79
N LYS A 412 24.24 26.81 7.71
CA LYS A 412 25.38 26.69 6.79
C LYS A 412 25.17 25.45 5.95
N ASP A 413 25.43 25.56 4.64
CA ASP A 413 25.43 24.47 3.65
C ASP A 413 26.23 23.25 4.13
N ILE A 414 25.61 22.43 4.97
CA ILE A 414 26.12 21.14 5.37
C ILE A 414 25.87 20.22 4.18
N ASN A 415 26.90 20.11 3.34
CA ASN A 415 26.98 19.29 2.12
C ASN A 415 27.00 17.77 2.45
N ILE A 416 26.24 17.33 3.47
CA ILE A 416 26.14 15.90 3.78
C ILE A 416 25.19 15.29 2.78
N LYS A 417 25.77 14.54 1.85
CA LYS A 417 25.06 13.71 0.89
C LYS A 417 25.10 12.30 1.44
N TYR A 418 23.92 11.78 1.73
CA TYR A 418 23.73 10.52 2.43
C TYR A 418 23.58 9.40 1.43
N ALA A 419 23.88 8.19 1.87
CA ALA A 419 23.96 7.02 1.03
C ALA A 419 23.83 5.76 1.86
N THR A 420 23.19 4.76 1.27
CA THR A 420 23.18 3.40 1.82
C THR A 420 24.14 2.57 0.98
N MET A 421 25.15 1.98 1.63
CA MET A 421 26.01 0.98 1.00
C MET A 421 25.66 -0.39 1.53
N VAL A 422 25.47 -1.35 0.63
CA VAL A 422 25.00 -2.68 0.99
C VAL A 422 26.07 -3.73 0.71
N ARG A 423 26.37 -4.55 1.72
CA ARG A 423 27.28 -5.70 1.57
C ARG A 423 26.52 -6.96 1.11
N SER A 424 26.91 -7.46 -0.07
CA SER A 424 26.47 -8.69 -0.74
C SER A 424 25.00 -8.74 -1.20
N ILE A 425 24.77 -9.32 -2.38
CA ILE A 425 23.45 -9.70 -2.90
C ILE A 425 23.44 -11.23 -3.04
N ASP A 426 23.21 -11.93 -1.93
CA ASP A 426 22.94 -13.37 -2.01
C ASP A 426 21.50 -13.65 -2.46
N SER A 427 21.20 -14.94 -2.67
CA SER A 427 19.91 -15.41 -3.15
C SER A 427 18.69 -14.86 -2.46
N GLN A 428 18.77 -14.78 -1.14
CA GLN A 428 17.67 -14.43 -0.24
C GLN A 428 17.55 -12.91 -0.09
N SER A 429 18.66 -12.21 -0.17
CA SER A 429 18.72 -10.74 -0.17
C SER A 429 18.14 -10.12 -1.45
N ARG A 430 18.04 -10.91 -2.55
CA ARG A 430 17.55 -10.52 -3.89
C ARG A 430 16.13 -9.95 -3.92
N GLN A 431 15.20 -10.44 -3.10
CA GLN A 431 13.79 -10.01 -3.13
C GLN A 431 13.51 -8.78 -2.24
N HIS A 432 14.33 -8.56 -1.22
CA HIS A 432 14.04 -7.53 -0.21
C HIS A 432 14.72 -6.19 -0.50
N LEU A 433 15.92 -6.18 -1.10
CA LEU A 433 16.58 -4.93 -1.53
C LEU A 433 15.83 -4.22 -2.67
N PHE A 434 15.08 -4.97 -3.50
CA PHE A 434 14.26 -4.43 -4.59
C PHE A 434 13.16 -3.48 -4.10
N LEU A 435 12.61 -3.75 -2.93
CA LEU A 435 11.63 -2.88 -2.28
C LEU A 435 12.30 -1.68 -1.56
N CYS A 436 13.58 -1.80 -1.18
CA CYS A 436 14.27 -0.79 -0.35
C CYS A 436 14.70 0.46 -1.14
N TYR A 437 15.13 0.31 -2.39
CA TYR A 437 15.68 1.41 -3.19
C TYR A 437 14.73 1.99 -4.23
N VAL A 438 13.63 1.28 -4.53
CA VAL A 438 12.63 1.71 -5.52
C VAL A 438 11.45 2.43 -4.86
N ALA A 439 11.28 2.34 -3.53
CA ALA A 439 10.10 2.86 -2.83
C ALA A 439 10.01 4.39 -2.69
N HIS A 440 11.06 5.16 -3.03
CA HIS A 440 10.94 6.59 -3.25
C HIS A 440 11.76 7.01 -4.48
N MET A 441 11.06 7.63 -5.45
CA MET A 441 11.53 8.01 -6.79
C MET A 441 11.73 6.85 -7.78
N ARG A 442 10.64 6.43 -8.43
CA ARG A 442 10.52 6.27 -9.91
C ARG A 442 9.15 5.70 -10.28
N TRP A 443 8.11 6.54 -10.21
CA TRP A 443 6.88 6.32 -10.99
C TRP A 443 6.87 7.12 -12.31
N THR A 444 7.86 7.98 -12.56
CA THR A 444 7.79 8.97 -13.66
C THR A 444 8.78 8.77 -14.82
N GLN A 445 9.83 7.94 -14.73
CA GLN A 445 10.85 7.88 -15.80
C GLN A 445 10.82 6.64 -16.71
N ARG A 446 10.60 5.40 -16.20
CA ARG A 446 10.55 4.21 -17.09
C ARG A 446 9.19 4.03 -17.78
N TYR A 447 8.08 4.30 -17.09
CA TYR A 447 6.78 4.46 -17.75
C TYR A 447 6.66 5.81 -18.43
N GLY A 448 7.45 6.84 -18.08
CA GLY A 448 7.48 8.10 -18.80
C GLY A 448 8.08 7.95 -20.20
N VAL A 449 9.20 7.26 -20.37
CA VAL A 449 9.81 7.07 -21.71
C VAL A 449 9.09 6.00 -22.52
N MET A 450 8.57 4.94 -21.91
CA MET A 450 7.71 3.97 -22.59
C MET A 450 6.33 4.53 -22.89
N ALA A 451 5.70 5.31 -21.98
CA ALA A 451 4.44 5.98 -22.27
C ALA A 451 4.65 7.16 -23.20
N VAL A 452 5.77 7.88 -23.21
CA VAL A 452 6.06 8.90 -24.23
C VAL A 452 6.38 8.23 -25.56
N ALA A 453 7.09 7.10 -25.61
CA ALA A 453 7.28 6.35 -26.84
C ALA A 453 5.97 5.74 -27.34
N ILE A 454 5.13 5.20 -26.46
CA ILE A 454 3.80 4.68 -26.78
C ILE A 454 2.84 5.83 -27.10
N ILE A 455 2.90 6.98 -26.45
CA ILE A 455 2.10 8.18 -26.76
C ILE A 455 2.59 8.81 -28.06
N VAL A 456 3.89 8.78 -28.37
CA VAL A 456 4.44 9.24 -29.65
C VAL A 456 4.08 8.25 -30.75
N ILE A 457 4.15 6.93 -30.50
CA ILE A 457 3.73 5.89 -31.45
C ILE A 457 2.21 5.92 -31.63
N LEU A 458 1.41 6.05 -30.56
CA LEU A 458 -0.03 6.19 -30.61
C LEU A 458 -0.44 7.55 -31.18
N ALA A 459 0.31 8.63 -30.95
CA ALA A 459 0.10 9.92 -31.61
C ALA A 459 0.52 9.85 -33.07
N PHE A 460 1.54 9.08 -33.44
CA PHE A 460 1.92 8.88 -34.84
C PHE A 460 0.90 7.97 -35.55
N ILE A 461 0.41 6.92 -34.90
CA ILE A 461 -0.69 6.08 -35.37
C ILE A 461 -1.99 6.88 -35.41
N PHE A 462 -2.26 7.74 -34.42
CA PHE A 462 -3.42 8.62 -34.40
C PHE A 462 -3.30 9.71 -35.45
N VAL A 463 -2.13 10.30 -35.70
CA VAL A 463 -1.90 11.25 -36.79
C VAL A 463 -1.97 10.56 -38.14
N LEU A 464 -1.48 9.33 -38.29
CA LEU A 464 -1.64 8.53 -39.51
C LEU A 464 -3.09 8.10 -39.71
N HIS A 465 -3.81 7.72 -38.65
CA HIS A 465 -5.20 7.32 -38.70
C HIS A 465 -6.12 8.52 -38.90
N GLN A 466 -5.83 9.68 -38.28
CA GLN A 466 -6.48 10.96 -38.54
C GLN A 466 -6.14 11.45 -39.93
N LYS A 467 -4.92 11.27 -40.44
CA LYS A 467 -4.59 11.56 -41.83
C LYS A 467 -5.35 10.65 -42.79
N GLN A 468 -5.51 9.37 -42.46
CA GLN A 468 -6.25 8.41 -43.28
C GLN A 468 -7.76 8.67 -43.22
N LEU A 469 -8.32 8.99 -42.04
CA LEU A 469 -9.71 9.45 -41.87
C LEU A 469 -9.94 10.80 -42.53
N TYR A 470 -8.99 11.74 -42.46
CA TYR A 470 -9.10 13.04 -43.11
C TYR A 470 -8.95 12.89 -44.62
N GLU A 471 -8.06 12.04 -45.13
CA GLU A 471 -7.97 11.71 -46.56
C GLU A 471 -9.24 11.00 -47.04
N GLU A 472 -9.82 10.10 -46.25
CA GLU A 472 -11.06 9.39 -46.59
C GLU A 472 -12.29 10.30 -46.50
N GLN A 473 -12.37 11.17 -45.49
CA GLN A 473 -13.42 12.17 -45.34
C GLN A 473 -13.27 13.29 -46.38
N THR A 474 -12.05 13.69 -46.74
CA THR A 474 -11.78 14.61 -47.85
C THR A 474 -12.12 13.95 -49.18
N ARG A 475 -11.84 12.65 -49.36
CA ARG A 475 -12.22 11.88 -50.56
C ARG A 475 -13.73 11.73 -50.68
N GLN A 476 -14.44 11.44 -49.59
CA GLN A 476 -15.91 11.41 -49.54
C GLN A 476 -16.52 12.80 -49.75
N THR A 477 -15.88 13.86 -49.24
CA THR A 477 -16.32 15.24 -49.46
C THR A 477 -16.05 15.67 -50.91
N ILE A 478 -14.92 15.25 -51.50
CA ILE A 478 -14.61 15.48 -52.92
C ILE A 478 -15.57 14.67 -53.81
N GLU A 479 -15.88 13.42 -53.50
CA GLU A 479 -16.90 12.64 -54.22
C GLU A 479 -18.30 13.25 -54.06
N SER A 480 -18.65 13.72 -52.87
CA SER A 480 -19.90 14.45 -52.62
C SER A 480 -19.96 15.76 -53.42
N LEU A 481 -18.87 16.52 -53.46
CA LEU A 481 -18.75 17.75 -54.24
C LEU A 481 -18.73 17.46 -55.73
N GLN A 482 -18.07 16.41 -56.21
CA GLN A 482 -18.09 15.97 -57.60
C GLN A 482 -19.49 15.52 -58.00
N ASN A 483 -20.19 14.74 -57.17
CA ASN A 483 -21.58 14.37 -57.41
C ASN A 483 -22.51 15.59 -57.43
N ARG A 484 -22.27 16.59 -56.57
CA ARG A 484 -23.02 17.86 -56.58
C ARG A 484 -22.68 18.72 -57.80
N ILE A 485 -21.42 18.74 -58.25
CA ILE A 485 -20.98 19.43 -59.47
C ILE A 485 -21.57 18.73 -60.70
N ASP A 486 -21.58 17.40 -60.76
CA ASP A 486 -22.21 16.62 -61.83
C ASP A 486 -23.73 16.76 -61.81
N TYR A 487 -24.35 16.90 -60.64
CA TYR A 487 -25.76 17.19 -60.50
C TYR A 487 -26.08 18.60 -60.99
N VAL A 488 -25.29 19.61 -60.59
CA VAL A 488 -25.45 21.00 -61.05
C VAL A 488 -25.13 21.12 -62.54
N SER A 489 -24.15 20.38 -63.06
CA SER A 489 -23.84 20.34 -64.50
C SER A 489 -24.99 19.72 -65.27
N ARG A 490 -25.58 18.62 -64.78
CA ARG A 490 -26.79 18.04 -65.36
C ARG A 490 -27.99 18.98 -65.29
N LEU A 491 -28.19 19.68 -64.18
CA LEU A 491 -29.24 20.69 -64.06
C LEU A 491 -29.00 21.88 -64.99
N ASN A 492 -27.74 22.26 -65.20
CA ASN A 492 -27.37 23.33 -66.11
C ASN A 492 -27.52 22.89 -67.57
N ASP A 493 -27.25 21.62 -67.89
CA ASP A 493 -27.50 21.03 -69.22
C ASP A 493 -29.02 20.87 -69.49
N GLU A 494 -29.81 20.49 -68.48
CA GLU A 494 -31.28 20.49 -68.53
C GLU A 494 -31.82 21.91 -68.69
N HIS A 495 -31.32 22.89 -67.92
CA HIS A 495 -31.68 24.31 -68.07
C HIS A 495 -31.21 24.88 -69.41
N LEU A 496 -30.07 24.45 -69.96
CA LEU A 496 -29.61 24.83 -71.31
C LEU A 496 -30.49 24.21 -72.40
N GLN A 497 -30.97 22.98 -72.21
CA GLN A 497 -31.99 22.38 -73.08
C GLN A 497 -33.31 23.14 -72.97
N GLU A 498 -33.79 23.47 -71.77
CA GLU A 498 -35.00 24.28 -71.58
C GLU A 498 -34.84 25.68 -72.16
N LEU A 499 -33.69 26.34 -72.00
CA LEU A 499 -33.36 27.62 -72.63
C LEU A 499 -33.27 27.52 -74.15
N SER A 500 -32.87 26.36 -74.70
CA SER A 500 -32.88 26.12 -76.15
C SER A 500 -34.31 25.98 -76.69
N VAL A 501 -35.19 25.32 -75.93
CA VAL A 501 -36.63 25.19 -76.22
C VAL A 501 -37.32 26.54 -76.09
N ILE A 502 -37.01 27.30 -75.04
CA ILE A 502 -37.51 28.67 -74.83
C ILE A 502 -36.96 29.62 -75.91
N LYS A 503 -35.70 29.49 -76.35
CA LYS A 503 -35.16 30.23 -77.50
C LYS A 503 -35.90 29.87 -78.79
N GLN A 504 -36.17 28.59 -79.06
CA GLN A 504 -36.97 28.18 -80.22
C GLN A 504 -38.41 28.72 -80.15
N GLN A 505 -39.03 28.71 -78.96
CA GLN A 505 -40.35 29.29 -78.74
C GLN A 505 -40.33 30.82 -78.88
N ASN A 506 -39.31 31.51 -78.38
CA ASN A 506 -39.14 32.96 -78.57
C ASN A 506 -38.87 33.33 -80.02
N ILE A 507 -38.14 32.52 -80.79
CA ILE A 507 -37.98 32.73 -82.24
C ILE A 507 -39.34 32.56 -82.96
N ARG A 508 -40.16 31.56 -82.56
CA ARG A 508 -41.52 31.39 -83.09
C ARG A 508 -42.43 32.57 -82.70
N LEU A 509 -42.41 32.99 -81.45
CA LEU A 509 -43.16 34.14 -80.93
C LEU A 509 -42.72 35.44 -81.61
N THR A 510 -41.42 35.65 -81.83
CA THR A 510 -40.89 36.84 -82.53
C THR A 510 -41.31 36.84 -84.01
N ARG A 511 -41.36 35.67 -84.67
CA ARG A 511 -41.93 35.56 -86.03
C ARG A 511 -43.43 35.85 -86.04
N SER A 512 -44.19 35.37 -85.07
CA SER A 512 -45.62 35.67 -84.92
C SER A 512 -45.88 37.14 -84.59
N VAL A 513 -45.08 37.76 -83.72
CA VAL A 513 -45.19 39.19 -83.37
C VAL A 513 -44.75 40.09 -84.52
N ASN A 514 -43.77 39.69 -85.34
CA ASN A 514 -43.41 40.43 -86.55
C ASN A 514 -44.44 40.27 -87.69
N SER A 515 -45.12 39.12 -87.75
CA SER A 515 -46.32 38.92 -88.59
C SER A 515 -47.50 39.78 -88.12
N ILE A 516 -47.70 39.91 -86.79
CA ILE A 516 -48.74 40.78 -86.22
C ILE A 516 -48.36 42.26 -86.40
N LYS A 517 -47.09 42.66 -86.26
CA LYS A 517 -46.61 44.03 -86.53
C LYS A 517 -46.64 44.41 -88.01
N SER A 518 -46.49 43.46 -88.94
CA SER A 518 -46.71 43.72 -90.38
C SER A 518 -48.21 43.82 -90.71
N CYS A 519 -49.08 43.16 -89.94
CA CYS A 519 -50.53 43.31 -90.03
C CYS A 519 -51.04 44.61 -89.37
N HIS A 520 -50.41 45.06 -88.28
CA HIS A 520 -50.81 46.26 -87.52
C HIS A 520 -50.29 47.58 -88.13
N ARG A 521 -49.25 47.56 -88.99
CA ARG A 521 -48.85 48.73 -89.81
C ARG A 521 -49.83 49.06 -90.95
N ARG A 522 -50.87 48.24 -91.17
CA ARG A 522 -51.94 48.54 -92.13
C ARG A 522 -53.17 49.21 -91.54
N PHE A 523 -53.30 49.30 -90.21
CA PHE A 523 -54.44 49.94 -89.57
C PHE A 523 -54.04 50.61 -88.26
N GLY A 524 -53.87 51.92 -88.29
CA GLY A 524 -53.73 52.72 -87.07
C GLY A 524 -53.43 54.18 -87.33
N THR A 525 -54.47 55.00 -87.38
CA THR A 525 -54.40 56.42 -86.97
C THR A 525 -55.59 56.74 -86.08
N ASN A 526 -55.28 57.15 -84.84
CA ASN A 526 -55.74 58.36 -84.16
C ASN A 526 -56.26 58.19 -82.72
N ASN A 527 -55.79 59.19 -81.95
CA ASN A 527 -56.29 59.80 -80.72
C ASN A 527 -55.94 59.13 -79.37
N ASN A 528 -55.21 59.78 -78.45
CA ASN A 528 -55.40 61.01 -77.66
C ASN A 528 -56.12 60.76 -76.31
N ILE A 529 -55.60 61.39 -75.25
CA ILE A 529 -56.26 61.81 -73.98
C ILE A 529 -56.01 60.98 -72.68
N ASN A 530 -55.46 61.72 -71.70
CA ASN A 530 -55.67 61.84 -70.24
C ASN A 530 -55.95 60.67 -69.27
N ASN A 531 -55.33 60.86 -68.10
CA ASN A 531 -55.81 60.72 -66.71
C ASN A 531 -56.31 59.37 -66.13
N ASN A 532 -55.62 59.00 -65.05
CA ASN A 532 -56.10 58.65 -63.70
C ASN A 532 -57.23 57.62 -63.50
N ASN A 533 -56.87 56.70 -62.59
CA ASN A 533 -57.60 56.21 -61.42
C ASN A 533 -58.40 54.90 -61.49
N ASN A 534 -58.15 54.13 -60.40
CA ASN A 534 -59.06 53.30 -59.61
C ASN A 534 -59.32 51.85 -60.06
N ASN A 535 -59.04 50.88 -59.17
CA ASN A 535 -60.02 50.43 -58.14
C ASN A 535 -59.57 49.18 -57.35
N ASN A 536 -59.90 49.21 -56.04
CA ASN A 536 -60.48 48.12 -55.21
C ASN A 536 -59.66 46.82 -54.94
N SER A 537 -59.74 46.15 -53.78
CA SER A 537 -60.72 46.11 -52.68
C SER A 537 -60.25 45.13 -51.58
N ASN A 538 -60.72 45.34 -50.32
CA ASN A 538 -61.24 44.36 -49.31
C ASN A 538 -60.40 43.11 -48.93
N SER A 539 -60.36 42.55 -47.70
CA SER A 539 -61.12 42.67 -46.44
C SER A 539 -60.61 41.59 -45.44
N ASN A 540 -60.75 41.83 -44.12
CA ASN A 540 -61.02 40.87 -43.01
C ASN A 540 -59.98 39.77 -42.68
N SER A 541 -59.78 39.23 -41.46
CA SER A 541 -60.15 39.48 -40.05
C SER A 541 -59.68 38.24 -39.22
N LEU A 542 -59.50 38.39 -37.88
CA LEU A 542 -59.44 37.33 -36.82
C LEU A 542 -58.12 36.51 -36.74
N SER A 543 -57.59 36.05 -35.60
CA SER A 543 -57.90 36.15 -34.16
C SER A 543 -56.76 35.46 -33.38
N ILE A 544 -56.27 36.14 -32.34
CA ILE A 544 -56.01 35.67 -30.96
C ILE A 544 -55.96 34.14 -30.74
N ILE A 545 -54.86 33.63 -30.15
CA ILE A 545 -54.82 32.82 -28.91
C ILE A 545 -53.42 32.98 -28.28
N ASN A 546 -53.42 33.49 -27.05
CA ASN A 546 -52.33 33.46 -26.06
C ASN A 546 -52.21 32.04 -25.47
N PHE A 547 -51.05 31.69 -24.90
CA PHE A 547 -51.02 31.30 -23.48
C PHE A 547 -49.63 31.53 -22.86
N ASN A 548 -49.64 32.38 -21.83
CA ASN A 548 -48.63 32.54 -20.79
C ASN A 548 -48.77 31.43 -19.75
N SER A 549 -47.66 31.03 -19.11
CA SER A 549 -47.59 30.76 -17.65
C SER A 549 -46.17 30.34 -17.28
N THR A 550 -45.41 31.15 -16.53
CA THR A 550 -45.36 31.26 -15.05
C THR A 550 -44.80 30.02 -14.37
N THR A 551 -43.66 30.18 -13.67
CA THR A 551 -43.46 30.06 -12.19
C THR A 551 -42.80 28.73 -11.85
N GLY A 552 -41.90 28.57 -10.89
CA GLY A 552 -41.20 29.42 -9.93
C GLY A 552 -39.87 28.72 -9.63
N ASP A 553 -38.80 29.43 -9.31
CA ASP A 553 -38.42 29.79 -7.94
C ASP A 553 -38.30 28.56 -7.00
N GLU A 554 -37.09 27.98 -6.97
CA GLU A 554 -36.53 27.27 -5.81
C GLU A 554 -35.03 27.57 -5.73
N THR A 555 -34.66 28.84 -5.50
CA THR A 555 -33.35 29.18 -4.92
C THR A 555 -33.42 29.00 -3.42
N LEU A 556 -33.33 27.75 -2.92
CA LEU A 556 -33.08 27.52 -1.50
C LEU A 556 -32.59 26.08 -1.20
N ASN A 557 -31.49 25.62 -1.83
CA ASN A 557 -30.71 24.52 -1.22
C ASN A 557 -29.28 24.27 -1.76
N ASP A 558 -28.72 25.15 -2.58
CA ASP A 558 -27.41 24.87 -3.19
C ASP A 558 -26.22 24.93 -2.20
N ASN A 559 -26.38 25.64 -1.08
CA ASN A 559 -25.30 25.79 -0.09
C ASN A 559 -25.11 24.59 0.86
N ILE A 560 -26.00 23.59 0.84
CA ILE A 560 -25.83 22.33 1.61
C ILE A 560 -25.30 21.21 0.70
N ILE A 561 -25.64 21.24 -0.59
CA ILE A 561 -25.20 20.26 -1.58
C ILE A 561 -23.72 20.44 -1.94
N ASP A 562 -23.20 21.68 -1.98
CA ASP A 562 -21.79 21.93 -2.26
C ASP A 562 -20.83 21.50 -1.13
N SER A 563 -21.32 21.36 0.10
CA SER A 563 -20.54 20.78 1.21
C SER A 563 -20.44 19.25 1.16
N ILE A 564 -21.30 18.55 0.41
CA ILE A 564 -21.29 17.09 0.27
C ILE A 564 -20.53 16.65 -1.00
N LYS A 565 -20.48 17.50 -2.04
CA LYS A 565 -19.77 17.22 -3.30
C LYS A 565 -18.26 17.05 -3.17
N ASN A 566 -17.65 17.50 -2.07
CA ASN A 566 -16.21 17.37 -1.81
C ASN A 566 -15.81 16.10 -1.03
N VAL A 567 -16.72 15.14 -0.83
CA VAL A 567 -16.44 13.94 -0.01
C VAL A 567 -15.92 12.74 -0.83
N PHE A 568 -15.96 12.75 -2.15
CA PHE A 568 -15.42 11.62 -2.95
C PHE A 568 -14.17 12.03 -3.73
N HIS A 569 -12.99 11.73 -3.17
CA HIS A 569 -11.79 11.56 -3.98
C HIS A 569 -12.02 10.35 -4.89
N LEU A 570 -12.14 10.60 -6.20
CA LEU A 570 -12.34 9.55 -7.21
C LEU A 570 -11.14 8.57 -7.19
N PRO A 571 -11.33 7.30 -6.79
CA PRO A 571 -10.26 6.32 -6.87
C PRO A 571 -10.00 5.94 -8.34
N PRO A 572 -8.83 5.38 -8.67
CA PRO A 572 -8.52 4.82 -10.00
C PRO A 572 -9.47 3.69 -10.48
N SER A 573 -10.48 3.32 -9.68
CA SER A 573 -11.45 2.25 -9.92
C SER A 573 -12.45 2.53 -11.05
N PHE A 574 -12.59 3.78 -11.47
CA PHE A 574 -13.45 4.15 -12.59
C PHE A 574 -13.06 3.45 -13.90
N ASN A 575 -11.79 3.07 -14.05
CA ASN A 575 -11.31 2.34 -15.23
C ASN A 575 -11.95 0.94 -15.40
N TYR A 576 -12.37 0.31 -14.29
CA TYR A 576 -13.01 -1.01 -14.30
C TYR A 576 -14.54 -0.92 -14.30
N LEU A 577 -15.12 0.22 -13.91
CA LEU A 577 -16.56 0.51 -13.95
C LEU A 577 -16.94 1.20 -15.27
N LYS A 578 -16.62 0.57 -16.40
CA LYS A 578 -16.79 1.18 -17.74
C LYS A 578 -18.23 1.61 -18.03
N HIS A 579 -19.23 0.94 -17.44
CA HIS A 579 -20.64 1.29 -17.55
C HIS A 579 -21.02 2.60 -16.84
N LEU A 580 -20.15 3.11 -15.96
CA LEU A 580 -20.30 4.38 -15.28
C LEU A 580 -19.56 5.55 -15.94
N ASN A 581 -18.92 5.34 -17.10
CA ASN A 581 -18.24 6.41 -17.84
C ASN A 581 -19.16 7.63 -18.01
N ASN A 582 -18.71 8.80 -17.54
CA ASN A 582 -19.43 10.09 -17.53
C ASN A 582 -20.62 10.20 -16.54
N LYS A 583 -20.73 9.32 -15.53
CA LYS A 583 -21.78 9.33 -14.50
C LYS A 583 -21.21 9.35 -13.07
N HIS A 584 -20.46 10.40 -12.73
CA HIS A 584 -19.76 10.51 -11.43
C HIS A 584 -20.70 10.54 -10.21
N ASP A 585 -21.92 11.05 -10.38
CA ASP A 585 -22.93 11.14 -9.29
C ASP A 585 -23.41 9.75 -8.81
N MET A 586 -23.14 8.68 -9.58
CA MET A 586 -23.59 7.32 -9.31
C MET A 586 -22.69 6.53 -8.32
N LEU A 587 -21.69 7.20 -7.73
CA LEU A 587 -20.88 6.65 -6.63
C LEU A 587 -21.40 7.05 -5.25
N SER A 588 -22.37 7.97 -5.20
CA SER A 588 -23.05 8.35 -3.96
C SER A 588 -24.23 7.42 -3.67
N PRO A 589 -24.53 7.10 -2.40
CA PRO A 589 -25.68 6.26 -2.05
C PRO A 589 -27.00 6.87 -2.52
N SER A 590 -27.87 6.03 -3.10
CA SER A 590 -29.24 6.41 -3.50
C SER A 590 -30.17 6.54 -2.30
N PHE A 591 -29.89 5.77 -1.25
CA PHE A 591 -30.49 5.88 0.07
C PHE A 591 -29.37 6.08 1.08
N HIS A 592 -29.49 7.12 1.90
CA HIS A 592 -28.55 7.39 2.97
C HIS A 592 -29.29 7.91 4.20
N ARG A 593 -29.20 7.16 5.29
CA ARG A 593 -29.67 7.56 6.60
C ARG A 593 -28.50 7.64 7.58
N GLN A 594 -28.24 8.86 8.02
CA GLN A 594 -27.26 9.24 9.04
C GLN A 594 -27.93 10.17 10.06
N THR A 595 -27.25 10.50 11.16
CA THR A 595 -27.75 11.40 12.22
C THR A 595 -28.43 12.67 11.69
N THR A 596 -29.56 13.05 12.29
CA THR A 596 -30.29 14.27 11.92
C THR A 596 -29.64 15.55 12.44
N ASN A 597 -28.64 15.44 13.32
CA ASN A 597 -27.92 16.56 13.92
C ASN A 597 -26.85 17.21 13.01
N GLY A 598 -26.90 16.95 11.70
CA GLY A 598 -26.55 17.83 10.57
C GLY A 598 -25.21 18.59 10.50
N LYS A 599 -24.34 18.58 11.51
CA LYS A 599 -23.23 19.54 11.59
C LYS A 599 -21.84 18.97 11.86
N TYR A 600 -21.71 17.69 12.17
CA TYR A 600 -20.41 17.04 12.31
C TYR A 600 -20.47 15.61 11.79
N LEU A 601 -19.97 15.37 10.57
CA LEU A 601 -19.36 14.07 10.26
C LEU A 601 -18.39 13.80 11.42
N ARG A 602 -18.60 12.74 12.20
CA ARG A 602 -17.75 12.43 13.35
C ARG A 602 -16.30 12.41 12.91
N GLN A 603 -15.53 13.41 13.33
CA GLN A 603 -14.09 13.48 13.11
C GLN A 603 -13.45 12.61 14.20
N ASN A 604 -12.49 11.75 13.85
CA ASN A 604 -11.84 10.75 14.72
C ASN A 604 -12.51 9.37 14.84
N ILE A 605 -13.10 8.85 13.76
CA ILE A 605 -13.44 7.42 13.69
C ILE A 605 -12.14 6.61 13.51
N SER A 606 -11.92 5.62 14.38
CA SER A 606 -10.79 4.69 14.28
C SER A 606 -11.19 3.44 13.51
N PHE A 607 -12.36 2.89 13.78
CA PHE A 607 -12.85 1.63 13.23
C PHE A 607 -14.12 1.81 12.41
N ILE A 608 -14.17 1.15 11.26
CA ILE A 608 -15.37 1.01 10.44
C ILE A 608 -15.70 -0.46 10.31
N ILE A 609 -16.95 -0.84 10.62
CA ILE A 609 -17.48 -2.18 10.38
C ILE A 609 -18.48 -2.09 9.23
N GLY A 610 -18.17 -2.77 8.11
CA GLY A 610 -19.08 -2.89 6.98
C GLY A 610 -19.93 -4.16 7.06
N ILE A 611 -21.26 -4.01 7.00
CA ILE A 611 -22.22 -5.13 7.03
C ILE A 611 -23.15 -5.05 5.81
N PRO A 612 -22.92 -5.87 4.77
CA PRO A 612 -23.84 -6.01 3.66
C PRO A 612 -25.01 -6.93 4.04
N THR A 613 -26.22 -6.54 3.67
CA THR A 613 -27.43 -7.35 3.85
C THR A 613 -28.19 -7.49 2.53
N VAL A 614 -28.76 -8.68 2.31
CA VAL A 614 -29.52 -9.06 1.11
C VAL A 614 -30.82 -9.76 1.50
N LYS A 615 -31.82 -9.70 0.62
CA LYS A 615 -33.13 -10.28 0.87
C LYS A 615 -33.04 -11.81 0.85
N ARG A 616 -33.57 -12.46 1.89
CA ARG A 616 -33.63 -13.94 2.02
C ARG A 616 -35.09 -14.41 2.12
N ASP A 617 -35.38 -15.56 1.51
CA ASP A 617 -36.74 -16.10 1.46
C ASP A 617 -37.24 -16.67 2.80
N LYS A 618 -36.35 -17.11 3.69
CA LYS A 618 -36.71 -17.85 4.92
C LYS A 618 -36.62 -17.03 6.20
N GLN A 619 -35.48 -16.40 6.46
CA GLN A 619 -35.23 -15.63 7.68
C GLN A 619 -34.15 -14.57 7.45
N SER A 620 -34.24 -13.46 8.19
CA SER A 620 -33.23 -12.40 8.25
C SER A 620 -32.47 -12.48 9.57
N TYR A 621 -31.14 -12.35 9.51
CA TYR A 621 -30.26 -12.40 10.69
C TYR A 621 -29.75 -11.01 11.08
N LEU A 622 -30.02 -9.98 10.26
CA LEU A 622 -29.43 -8.65 10.40
C LEU A 622 -29.67 -8.04 11.79
N ILE A 623 -30.90 -8.13 12.29
CA ILE A 623 -31.25 -7.57 13.61
C ILE A 623 -30.50 -8.28 14.74
N GLU A 624 -30.32 -9.61 14.64
CA GLU A 624 -29.56 -10.39 15.62
C GLU A 624 -28.07 -10.01 15.59
N THR A 625 -27.51 -9.80 14.39
CA THR A 625 -26.12 -9.35 14.19
C THR A 625 -25.91 -7.94 14.76
N ILE A 626 -26.79 -6.98 14.46
CA ILE A 626 -26.71 -5.62 15.01
C ILE A 626 -26.84 -5.65 16.52
N LYS A 627 -27.80 -6.43 17.05
CA LYS A 627 -27.97 -6.63 18.49
C LYS A 627 -26.68 -7.16 19.12
N SER A 628 -26.10 -8.22 18.57
CA SER A 628 -24.87 -8.80 19.10
C SER A 628 -23.70 -7.82 19.05
N LEU A 629 -23.58 -7.01 18.00
CA LEU A 629 -22.52 -6.00 17.90
C LEU A 629 -22.67 -4.92 18.97
N ILE A 630 -23.90 -4.45 19.21
CA ILE A 630 -24.17 -3.39 20.18
C ILE A 630 -24.06 -3.89 21.62
N ASP A 631 -24.68 -5.04 21.93
CA ASP A 631 -24.74 -5.60 23.29
C ASP A 631 -23.34 -5.95 23.83
N ASN A 632 -22.35 -6.12 22.95
CA ASN A 632 -20.97 -6.47 23.27
C ASN A 632 -19.97 -5.31 23.16
N LEU A 633 -20.44 -4.06 22.98
CA LEU A 633 -19.59 -2.86 22.96
C LEU A 633 -19.47 -2.22 24.34
N ASN A 634 -18.31 -1.63 24.63
CA ASN A 634 -18.17 -0.71 25.76
C ASN A 634 -18.64 0.69 25.38
N ASN A 635 -19.00 1.49 26.39
CA ASN A 635 -19.45 2.87 26.17
C ASN A 635 -18.37 3.74 25.50
N ASP A 636 -17.09 3.52 25.82
CA ASP A 636 -15.96 4.26 25.24
C ASP A 636 -15.74 3.92 23.75
N ASP A 637 -16.02 2.67 23.36
CA ASP A 637 -15.86 2.21 21.97
C ASP A 637 -16.84 2.91 21.01
N ILE A 638 -18.00 3.34 21.53
CA ILE A 638 -19.06 3.98 20.75
C ILE A 638 -18.55 5.26 20.07
N GLU A 639 -17.60 5.99 20.66
CA GLU A 639 -17.09 7.24 20.09
C GLU A 639 -16.13 7.05 18.91
N HIS A 640 -15.46 5.89 18.84
CA HIS A 640 -14.40 5.61 17.87
C HIS A 640 -14.79 4.60 16.79
N LEU A 641 -16.02 4.09 16.85
CA LEU A 641 -16.56 3.09 15.92
C LEU A 641 -17.68 3.67 15.05
N LEU A 642 -17.68 3.26 13.78
CA LEU A 642 -18.79 3.44 12.84
C LEU A 642 -19.21 2.07 12.28
N ILE A 643 -20.49 1.74 12.36
CA ILE A 643 -21.10 0.56 11.76
C ILE A 643 -21.91 1.01 10.54
N VAL A 644 -21.45 0.61 9.35
CA VAL A 644 -22.11 0.91 8.08
C VAL A 644 -22.93 -0.30 7.65
N ILE A 645 -24.25 -0.16 7.72
CA ILE A 645 -25.21 -1.16 7.25
C ILE A 645 -25.53 -0.88 5.78
N PHE A 646 -25.13 -1.79 4.91
CA PHE A 646 -25.28 -1.69 3.47
C PHE A 646 -26.40 -2.59 2.98
N ILE A 647 -27.54 -1.99 2.62
CA ILE A 647 -28.69 -2.73 2.08
C ILE A 647 -28.49 -2.91 0.58
N ALA A 648 -28.03 -4.10 0.20
CA ALA A 648 -27.58 -4.44 -1.15
C ALA A 648 -28.72 -4.87 -2.08
N GLU A 649 -29.90 -4.26 -1.98
CA GLU A 649 -31.08 -4.60 -2.78
C GLU A 649 -31.62 -3.35 -3.50
N PRO A 650 -30.80 -2.67 -4.32
CA PRO A 650 -31.18 -1.40 -4.93
C PRO A 650 -32.37 -1.54 -5.90
N PHE A 651 -32.63 -2.75 -6.40
CA PHE A 651 -33.74 -3.08 -7.29
C PHE A 651 -35.09 -3.19 -6.56
N ASP A 652 -35.10 -3.29 -5.23
CA ASP A 652 -36.29 -3.41 -4.38
C ASP A 652 -36.31 -2.27 -3.34
N ILE A 653 -36.71 -1.08 -3.78
CA ILE A 653 -36.72 0.12 -2.94
C ILE A 653 -37.66 -0.02 -1.73
N GLU A 654 -38.71 -0.83 -1.84
CA GLU A 654 -39.65 -1.08 -0.74
C GLU A 654 -38.97 -1.90 0.35
N TYR A 655 -38.21 -2.94 -0.01
CA TYR A 655 -37.38 -3.68 0.92
C TYR A 655 -36.34 -2.78 1.58
N VAL A 656 -35.62 -1.95 0.81
CA VAL A 656 -34.63 -1.00 1.36
C VAL A 656 -35.25 -0.11 2.43
N ARG A 657 -36.39 0.54 2.11
CA ARG A 657 -37.09 1.42 3.06
C ARG A 657 -37.62 0.66 4.28
N THR A 658 -38.18 -0.53 4.08
CA THR A 658 -38.76 -1.32 5.16
C THR A 658 -37.68 -1.79 6.13
N THR A 659 -36.56 -2.31 5.62
CA THR A 659 -35.43 -2.75 6.44
C THR A 659 -34.78 -1.56 7.15
N ALA A 660 -34.56 -0.44 6.45
CA ALA A 660 -34.05 0.78 7.08
C ALA A 660 -34.97 1.25 8.23
N HIS A 661 -36.28 1.29 7.99
CA HIS A 661 -37.26 1.70 9.00
C HIS A 661 -37.30 0.74 10.20
N GLN A 662 -37.14 -0.56 9.99
CA GLN A 662 -37.02 -1.54 11.08
C GLN A 662 -35.79 -1.28 11.95
N ILE A 663 -34.64 -0.99 11.33
CA ILE A 663 -33.40 -0.66 12.05
C ILE A 663 -33.57 0.67 12.80
N GLU A 664 -34.16 1.68 12.17
CA GLU A 664 -34.47 2.97 12.83
C GLU A 664 -35.35 2.76 14.06
N LYS A 665 -36.43 1.99 13.93
CA LYS A 665 -37.36 1.74 15.05
C LYS A 665 -36.66 1.11 16.26
N LEU A 666 -35.72 0.18 16.04
CA LEU A 666 -35.03 -0.54 17.11
C LEU A 666 -33.79 0.18 17.64
N TYR A 667 -33.08 0.91 16.77
CA TYR A 667 -31.74 1.44 17.05
C TYR A 667 -31.59 2.94 16.77
N ASN A 668 -32.69 3.72 16.72
CA ASN A 668 -32.65 5.17 16.45
C ASN A 668 -31.63 5.92 17.31
N LYS A 669 -31.50 5.54 18.59
CA LYS A 669 -30.50 6.12 19.51
C LYS A 669 -29.07 6.03 18.95
N TYR A 670 -28.72 4.92 18.33
CA TYR A 670 -27.39 4.65 17.78
C TYR A 670 -27.20 5.24 16.37
N ILE A 671 -28.30 5.55 15.66
CA ILE A 671 -28.23 6.32 14.41
C ILE A 671 -28.01 7.79 14.73
N GLU A 672 -28.75 8.33 15.71
CA GLU A 672 -28.65 9.75 16.09
C GLU A 672 -27.30 10.09 16.76
N ASN A 673 -26.69 9.16 17.49
CA ASN A 673 -25.35 9.35 18.05
C ASN A 673 -24.20 9.12 17.04
N GLY A 674 -24.52 8.69 15.81
CA GLY A 674 -23.54 8.47 14.74
C GLY A 674 -22.75 7.15 14.82
N LEU A 675 -23.19 6.18 15.63
CA LEU A 675 -22.61 4.83 15.64
C LEU A 675 -23.03 4.01 14.42
N ILE A 676 -24.29 4.16 13.97
CA ILE A 676 -24.87 3.41 12.85
C ILE A 676 -25.20 4.34 11.69
N GLU A 677 -24.81 3.94 10.49
CA GLU A 677 -25.27 4.52 9.24
C GLU A 677 -25.89 3.45 8.35
N ILE A 678 -26.93 3.83 7.62
CA ILE A 678 -27.63 2.94 6.69
C ILE A 678 -27.49 3.52 5.29
N ILE A 679 -26.96 2.71 4.38
CA ILE A 679 -26.76 3.11 2.98
C ILE A 679 -27.32 2.06 2.02
N SER A 680 -27.72 2.51 0.83
CA SER A 680 -28.02 1.65 -0.31
C SER A 680 -27.42 2.28 -1.58
N PRO A 681 -26.83 1.48 -2.48
CA PRO A 681 -26.19 2.00 -3.69
C PRO A 681 -27.25 2.39 -4.74
N PRO A 682 -26.91 3.22 -5.74
CA PRO A 682 -27.76 3.40 -6.92
C PRO A 682 -27.78 2.13 -7.77
N ILE A 683 -28.88 1.92 -8.50
CA ILE A 683 -29.07 0.74 -9.37
C ILE A 683 -27.96 0.71 -10.44
N GLU A 684 -27.59 1.87 -10.95
CA GLU A 684 -26.62 2.11 -11.99
C GLU A 684 -25.21 1.67 -11.61
N PHE A 685 -24.90 1.56 -10.31
CA PHE A 685 -23.60 1.07 -9.85
C PHE A 685 -23.32 -0.35 -10.36
N TYR A 686 -24.36 -1.17 -10.51
CA TYR A 686 -24.22 -2.55 -10.97
C TYR A 686 -24.25 -2.64 -12.51
N PRO A 687 -23.41 -3.49 -13.11
CA PRO A 687 -23.47 -3.74 -14.54
C PRO A 687 -24.71 -4.58 -14.90
N ASP A 688 -25.03 -4.65 -16.18
CA ASP A 688 -26.04 -5.58 -16.68
C ASP A 688 -25.59 -7.03 -16.47
N PHE A 689 -26.12 -7.66 -15.43
CA PHE A 689 -25.81 -9.03 -15.06
C PHE A 689 -26.26 -10.06 -16.09
N ASP A 690 -27.15 -9.72 -17.02
CA ASP A 690 -27.57 -10.65 -18.07
C ASP A 690 -26.54 -10.85 -19.18
N GLN A 691 -25.57 -9.93 -19.28
CA GLN A 691 -24.48 -9.99 -20.24
C GLN A 691 -23.24 -10.73 -19.71
N LEU A 692 -23.29 -11.25 -18.47
CA LEU A 692 -22.18 -12.00 -17.87
C LEU A 692 -21.96 -13.35 -18.57
N ALA A 693 -20.70 -13.63 -18.89
CA ALA A 693 -20.27 -14.93 -19.41
C ALA A 693 -20.30 -16.01 -18.31
N LEU A 694 -20.61 -17.25 -18.70
CA LEU A 694 -20.51 -18.40 -17.80
C LEU A 694 -19.04 -18.72 -17.51
N SER A 695 -18.73 -19.07 -16.26
CA SER A 695 -17.39 -19.51 -15.86
C SER A 695 -17.46 -20.41 -14.62
N LEU A 696 -16.35 -21.09 -14.29
CA LEU A 696 -16.23 -22.07 -13.18
C LEU A 696 -17.22 -23.25 -13.24
N ASN A 697 -17.80 -23.53 -14.40
CA ASN A 697 -18.87 -24.52 -14.58
C ASN A 697 -20.12 -24.22 -13.72
N ASP A 698 -20.30 -22.95 -13.35
CA ASP A 698 -21.45 -22.47 -12.60
C ASP A 698 -22.62 -22.14 -13.53
N ASN A 699 -23.86 -22.28 -13.04
CA ASN A 699 -25.05 -21.81 -13.75
C ASN A 699 -25.14 -20.27 -13.72
N LYS A 700 -25.98 -19.69 -14.60
CA LYS A 700 -26.11 -18.22 -14.71
C LYS A 700 -26.49 -17.56 -13.39
N GLU A 701 -27.38 -18.17 -12.60
CA GLU A 701 -27.80 -17.64 -11.30
C GLU A 701 -26.64 -17.52 -10.30
N ARG A 702 -25.78 -18.55 -10.23
CA ARG A 702 -24.61 -18.55 -9.35
C ARG A 702 -23.54 -17.56 -9.81
N VAL A 703 -23.34 -17.40 -11.12
CA VAL A 703 -22.48 -16.36 -11.68
C VAL A 703 -22.98 -14.96 -11.30
N LYS A 704 -24.27 -14.68 -11.49
CA LYS A 704 -24.87 -13.40 -11.07
C LYS A 704 -24.69 -13.16 -9.56
N TRP A 705 -24.95 -14.18 -8.74
CA TRP A 705 -24.83 -14.09 -7.28
C TRP A 705 -23.41 -13.73 -6.82
N ARG A 706 -22.37 -14.45 -7.29
CA ARG A 706 -20.98 -14.18 -6.88
C ARG A 706 -20.45 -12.85 -7.41
N THR A 707 -20.85 -12.47 -8.63
CA THR A 707 -20.47 -11.17 -9.19
C THR A 707 -21.12 -10.03 -8.43
N LYS A 708 -22.42 -10.13 -8.12
CA LYS A 708 -23.09 -9.15 -7.27
C LYS A 708 -22.40 -8.99 -5.91
N GLN A 709 -22.03 -10.09 -5.26
CA GLN A 709 -21.29 -10.04 -3.98
C GLN A 709 -19.97 -9.27 -4.08
N ASN A 710 -19.22 -9.41 -5.19
CA ASN A 710 -18.01 -8.63 -5.43
C ASN A 710 -18.31 -7.12 -5.51
N TYR A 711 -19.39 -6.73 -6.20
CA TYR A 711 -19.83 -5.33 -6.28
C TYR A 711 -20.30 -4.80 -4.92
N ASP A 712 -21.05 -5.60 -4.16
CA ASP A 712 -21.58 -5.24 -2.85
C ASP A 712 -20.44 -4.87 -1.87
N PHE A 713 -19.41 -5.70 -1.80
CA PHE A 713 -18.29 -5.50 -0.87
C PHE A 713 -17.39 -4.35 -1.33
N THR A 714 -17.16 -4.22 -2.63
CA THR A 714 -16.34 -3.13 -3.17
C THR A 714 -17.00 -1.78 -2.99
N TYR A 715 -18.32 -1.66 -3.17
CA TYR A 715 -19.05 -0.42 -2.88
C TYR A 715 -18.88 -0.01 -1.41
N LEU A 716 -19.05 -0.98 -0.50
CA LEU A 716 -18.94 -0.73 0.94
C LEU A 716 -17.53 -0.32 1.36
N MET A 717 -16.50 -0.96 0.79
CA MET A 717 -15.10 -0.58 1.01
C MET A 717 -14.79 0.82 0.43
N MET A 718 -15.29 1.13 -0.77
CA MET A 718 -15.14 2.46 -1.38
C MET A 718 -15.79 3.55 -0.53
N TYR A 719 -17.00 3.31 -0.02
CA TYR A 719 -17.69 4.24 0.88
C TYR A 719 -16.91 4.48 2.19
N SER A 720 -16.12 3.49 2.62
CA SER A 720 -15.43 3.51 3.91
C SER A 720 -13.97 4.01 3.85
N SER A 721 -13.37 4.15 2.67
CA SER A 721 -11.91 4.33 2.51
C SER A 721 -11.32 5.61 3.12
N ILE A 722 -12.13 6.66 3.28
CA ILE A 722 -11.67 7.96 3.83
C ILE A 722 -12.25 8.28 5.20
N ARG A 723 -13.01 7.36 5.80
CA ARG A 723 -13.87 7.67 6.95
C ARG A 723 -13.33 7.17 8.29
N GLY A 724 -12.19 6.47 8.28
CA GLY A 724 -11.60 5.86 9.47
C GLY A 724 -10.19 5.35 9.21
N LYS A 725 -9.55 4.75 10.22
CA LYS A 725 -8.18 4.19 10.10
C LYS A 725 -8.17 2.73 9.70
N TYR A 726 -9.15 1.97 10.20
CA TYR A 726 -9.27 0.53 9.98
C TYR A 726 -10.68 0.18 9.50
N TYR A 727 -10.76 -0.76 8.56
CA TYR A 727 -12.00 -1.30 8.02
C TYR A 727 -12.10 -2.80 8.32
N ILE A 728 -13.23 -3.24 8.86
CA ILE A 728 -13.53 -4.64 9.16
C ILE A 728 -14.73 -5.08 8.32
N GLN A 729 -14.55 -6.12 7.51
CA GLN A 729 -15.63 -6.74 6.76
C GLN A 729 -16.35 -7.77 7.62
N LEU A 730 -17.67 -7.60 7.81
CA LEU A 730 -18.57 -8.59 8.38
C LEU A 730 -19.69 -8.96 7.39
N GLU A 731 -20.53 -9.91 7.79
CA GLU A 731 -21.76 -10.31 7.10
C GLU A 731 -22.95 -10.09 8.06
N ASP A 732 -24.18 -10.14 7.55
CA ASP A 732 -25.39 -9.86 8.33
C ASP A 732 -25.89 -11.04 9.20
N ASP A 733 -25.13 -12.13 9.28
CA ASP A 733 -25.41 -13.35 10.07
C ASP A 733 -24.24 -13.72 11.00
N VAL A 734 -23.75 -12.74 11.75
CA VAL A 734 -22.58 -12.85 12.63
C VAL A 734 -22.92 -12.51 14.08
N VAL A 735 -22.41 -13.32 15.02
CA VAL A 735 -22.38 -12.97 16.45
C VAL A 735 -20.96 -12.67 16.90
N THR A 736 -20.83 -11.79 17.90
CA THR A 736 -19.55 -11.26 18.38
C THR A 736 -19.26 -11.66 19.82
N LYS A 737 -17.99 -11.55 20.23
CA LYS A 737 -17.60 -11.64 21.64
C LYS A 737 -17.74 -10.29 22.37
N PRO A 738 -17.98 -10.30 23.69
CA PRO A 738 -17.83 -9.11 24.52
C PRO A 738 -16.47 -8.44 24.33
N ASP A 739 -16.43 -7.11 24.38
CA ASP A 739 -15.22 -6.29 24.31
C ASP A 739 -14.40 -6.45 23.03
N TYR A 740 -15.04 -6.87 21.93
CA TYR A 740 -14.32 -7.21 20.70
C TYR A 740 -13.51 -6.04 20.12
N ILE A 741 -13.98 -4.80 20.22
CA ILE A 741 -13.21 -3.62 19.75
C ILE A 741 -11.94 -3.43 20.58
N HIS A 742 -12.05 -3.46 21.90
CA HIS A 742 -10.89 -3.37 22.78
C HIS A 742 -9.88 -4.50 22.53
N ILE A 743 -10.36 -5.73 22.29
CA ILE A 743 -9.50 -6.86 21.92
C ILE A 743 -8.82 -6.63 20.56
N ILE A 744 -9.55 -6.08 19.58
CA ILE A 744 -9.01 -5.71 18.27
C ILE A 744 -7.91 -4.66 18.42
N GLU A 745 -8.13 -3.59 19.18
CA GLU A 745 -7.15 -2.54 19.47
C GLU A 745 -5.88 -3.10 20.11
N ASN A 746 -6.03 -3.94 21.13
CA ASN A 746 -4.90 -4.59 21.79
C ASN A 746 -4.12 -5.48 20.81
N PHE A 747 -4.81 -6.22 19.95
CA PHE A 747 -4.13 -7.04 18.95
C PHE A 747 -3.38 -6.19 17.92
N ILE A 748 -3.96 -5.08 17.44
CA ILE A 748 -3.28 -4.12 16.57
C ILE A 748 -2.03 -3.56 17.25
N ASN A 749 -2.13 -3.19 18.53
CA ASN A 749 -1.02 -2.68 19.31
C ASN A 749 0.14 -3.69 19.41
N LEU A 750 -0.17 -4.98 19.55
CA LEU A 750 0.81 -6.07 19.53
C LEU A 750 1.47 -6.24 18.15
N GLN A 751 0.76 -5.90 17.06
CA GLN A 751 1.29 -5.99 15.70
C GLN A 751 1.91 -4.67 15.20
N LYS A 752 2.07 -3.63 16.02
CA LYS A 752 2.62 -2.31 15.59
C LYS A 752 4.01 -2.38 14.94
N THR A 753 4.79 -3.41 15.24
CA THR A 753 6.14 -3.62 14.69
C THR A 753 6.14 -4.48 13.43
N GLN A 754 5.01 -5.12 13.11
CA GLN A 754 4.80 -6.00 11.97
C GLN A 754 4.08 -5.24 10.85
N ASN A 755 4.53 -5.40 9.61
CA ASN A 755 3.79 -4.88 8.46
C ASN A 755 2.75 -5.93 8.03
N TRP A 756 1.50 -5.74 8.42
CA TRP A 756 0.40 -6.65 8.10
C TRP A 756 -0.51 -6.03 7.04
N PHE A 757 -0.86 -6.80 6.02
CA PHE A 757 -1.89 -6.40 5.05
C PHE A 757 -3.30 -6.57 5.61
N MET A 758 -3.51 -7.64 6.39
CA MET A 758 -4.80 -8.02 6.89
C MET A 758 -4.65 -8.71 8.25
N LEU A 759 -5.49 -8.33 9.22
CA LEU A 759 -5.68 -9.09 10.45
C LEU A 759 -6.96 -9.91 10.35
N GLU A 760 -6.91 -11.16 10.83
CA GLU A 760 -8.05 -12.06 10.83
C GLU A 760 -8.59 -12.28 12.24
N TYR A 761 -9.88 -12.00 12.44
CA TYR A 761 -10.59 -12.25 13.69
C TYR A 761 -11.65 -13.36 13.56
N SER A 762 -11.73 -13.98 12.38
CA SER A 762 -12.41 -15.24 12.12
C SER A 762 -11.66 -16.06 11.08
N SER A 763 -11.74 -17.38 11.20
CA SER A 763 -11.24 -18.35 10.24
C SER A 763 -12.15 -18.57 9.03
N LEU A 764 -13.39 -18.06 9.08
CA LEU A 764 -14.40 -18.27 8.05
C LEU A 764 -14.33 -17.18 6.98
N GLY A 765 -14.14 -17.60 5.72
CA GLY A 765 -14.29 -16.77 4.51
C GLY A 765 -13.75 -15.35 4.66
N PHE A 766 -14.55 -14.37 4.26
CA PHE A 766 -14.25 -12.95 4.36
C PHE A 766 -14.71 -12.29 5.68
N ILE A 767 -15.33 -13.05 6.59
CA ILE A 767 -15.81 -12.54 7.88
C ILE A 767 -14.63 -12.20 8.78
N GLY A 768 -14.71 -11.05 9.44
CA GLY A 768 -13.73 -10.60 10.43
C GLY A 768 -12.36 -10.34 9.84
N LYS A 769 -12.28 -9.99 8.55
CA LYS A 769 -11.04 -9.57 7.90
C LYS A 769 -10.93 -8.05 8.01
N MET A 770 -9.83 -7.61 8.58
CA MET A 770 -9.56 -6.20 8.84
C MET A 770 -8.42 -5.69 7.98
N PHE A 771 -8.56 -4.48 7.47
CA PHE A 771 -7.62 -3.79 6.59
C PHE A 771 -7.36 -2.38 7.08
N HIS A 772 -6.20 -1.83 6.72
CA HIS A 772 -6.03 -0.38 6.74
C HIS A 772 -6.92 0.25 5.65
N THR A 773 -7.59 1.36 5.98
CA THR A 773 -8.43 2.07 5.00
C THR A 773 -7.61 2.59 3.81
N SER A 774 -6.34 2.97 4.04
CA SER A 774 -5.39 3.35 2.99
C SER A 774 -5.07 2.25 1.98
N ASP A 775 -5.30 0.98 2.33
CA ASP A 775 -5.04 -0.17 1.44
C ASP A 775 -6.29 -0.58 0.63
N LEU A 776 -7.47 -0.05 0.98
CA LEU A 776 -8.73 -0.46 0.36
C LEU A 776 -8.78 -0.13 -1.13
N ASP A 777 -8.21 1.00 -1.58
CA ASP A 777 -8.25 1.38 -2.99
C ASP A 777 -7.58 0.33 -3.90
N ALA A 778 -6.42 -0.21 -3.48
CA ALA A 778 -5.73 -1.26 -4.24
C ALA A 778 -6.54 -2.56 -4.25
N LEU A 779 -7.16 -2.91 -3.11
CA LEU A 779 -7.96 -4.12 -2.96
C LEU A 779 -9.26 -4.05 -3.78
N VAL A 780 -9.96 -2.93 -3.72
CA VAL A 780 -11.17 -2.64 -4.50
C VAL A 780 -10.89 -2.74 -5.99
N ASN A 781 -9.80 -2.14 -6.46
CA ASN A 781 -9.40 -2.23 -7.87
C ASN A 781 -9.18 -3.68 -8.32
N PHE A 782 -8.52 -4.49 -7.49
CA PHE A 782 -8.30 -5.90 -7.78
C PHE A 782 -9.61 -6.69 -7.82
N PHE A 783 -10.52 -6.45 -6.87
CA PHE A 783 -11.83 -7.10 -6.83
C PHE A 783 -12.70 -6.72 -8.02
N LEU A 784 -12.72 -5.45 -8.42
CA LEU A 784 -13.46 -4.98 -9.59
C LEU A 784 -12.90 -5.55 -10.88
N MET A 785 -11.57 -5.65 -11.01
CA MET A 785 -10.89 -6.19 -12.19
C MET A 785 -11.31 -7.64 -12.50
N PHE A 786 -11.59 -8.44 -11.47
CA PHE A 786 -11.95 -9.86 -11.61
C PHE A 786 -13.34 -10.20 -11.07
N SER A 787 -14.23 -9.21 -10.96
CA SER A 787 -15.52 -9.35 -10.29
C SER A 787 -16.45 -10.35 -11.01
N ALA A 788 -16.30 -10.50 -12.32
CA ALA A 788 -17.01 -11.47 -13.14
C ALA A 788 -16.38 -12.88 -13.11
N ASP A 789 -15.13 -13.04 -12.67
CA ASP A 789 -14.35 -14.26 -12.91
C ASP A 789 -14.27 -15.21 -11.73
N LYS A 790 -14.24 -14.68 -10.50
CA LYS A 790 -14.03 -15.45 -9.26
C LYS A 790 -14.88 -14.90 -8.11
N PRO A 791 -15.25 -15.73 -7.11
CA PRO A 791 -15.90 -15.26 -5.89
C PRO A 791 -14.91 -14.47 -5.01
N ILE A 792 -15.43 -13.61 -4.14
CA ILE A 792 -14.61 -12.64 -3.41
C ILE A 792 -13.57 -13.27 -2.48
N ASP A 793 -13.92 -14.37 -1.80
CA ASP A 793 -13.00 -15.10 -0.91
C ASP A 793 -11.76 -15.59 -1.68
N TRP A 794 -11.97 -16.05 -2.91
CA TRP A 794 -10.88 -16.53 -3.76
C TRP A 794 -10.07 -15.36 -4.31
N LEU A 795 -10.72 -14.25 -4.65
CA LEU A 795 -10.00 -13.03 -5.06
C LEU A 795 -9.11 -12.53 -3.93
N LEU A 796 -9.57 -12.59 -2.68
CA LEU A 796 -8.73 -12.24 -1.53
C LEU A 796 -7.53 -13.19 -1.39
N GLU A 797 -7.75 -14.49 -1.52
CA GLU A 797 -6.68 -15.48 -1.51
C GLU A 797 -5.69 -15.26 -2.67
N TYR A 798 -6.16 -14.96 -3.89
CA TYR A 798 -5.30 -14.66 -5.04
C TYR A 798 -4.55 -13.35 -4.88
N TYR A 799 -5.13 -12.35 -4.23
CA TYR A 799 -4.43 -11.12 -3.90
C TYR A 799 -3.29 -11.40 -2.92
N GLN A 800 -3.52 -12.28 -1.93
CA GLN A 800 -2.48 -12.77 -1.02
C GLN A 800 -1.42 -13.61 -1.74
N ASP A 801 -1.82 -14.47 -2.68
CA ASP A 801 -0.88 -15.25 -3.51
C ASP A 801 0.02 -14.30 -4.31
N THR A 802 -0.57 -13.28 -4.92
CA THR A 802 0.17 -12.26 -5.69
C THR A 802 1.12 -11.45 -4.81
N LYS A 803 0.72 -11.17 -3.57
CA LYS A 803 1.53 -10.41 -2.60
C LYS A 803 2.67 -11.23 -2.00
N TYR A 804 2.45 -12.52 -1.71
CA TYR A 804 3.34 -13.31 -0.84
C TYR A 804 3.99 -14.50 -1.53
N CYS A 805 3.38 -15.07 -2.57
CA CYS A 805 3.89 -16.27 -3.22
C CYS A 805 4.80 -15.89 -4.39
N SER A 806 6.01 -16.46 -4.39
CA SER A 806 6.95 -16.28 -5.50
C SER A 806 6.47 -17.02 -6.73
N PHE A 807 6.64 -16.42 -7.91
CA PHE A 807 6.32 -17.06 -9.17
C PHE A 807 7.11 -18.37 -9.34
N GLY A 808 6.40 -19.48 -9.55
CA GLY A 808 6.99 -20.82 -9.69
C GLY A 808 7.28 -21.56 -8.39
N ALA A 809 6.93 -21.00 -7.22
CA ALA A 809 7.03 -21.72 -5.94
C ALA A 809 6.01 -22.85 -5.85
N ASP A 810 6.37 -23.95 -5.17
CA ASP A 810 5.44 -25.04 -4.90
C ASP A 810 4.32 -24.62 -3.93
N ILE A 811 3.19 -25.32 -4.00
CA ILE A 811 1.98 -25.01 -3.21
C ILE A 811 2.28 -25.01 -1.71
N GLN A 812 3.13 -25.92 -1.21
CA GLN A 812 3.43 -25.98 0.23
C GLN A 812 4.28 -24.80 0.67
N SER A 813 5.25 -24.37 -0.16
CA SER A 813 6.04 -23.17 0.08
C SER A 813 5.15 -21.93 0.12
N CYS A 814 4.23 -21.76 -0.85
CA CYS A 814 3.27 -20.66 -0.87
C CYS A 814 2.37 -20.65 0.38
N VAL A 815 1.85 -21.82 0.80
CA VAL A 815 1.05 -21.94 2.04
C VAL A 815 1.87 -21.56 3.28
N ARG A 816 3.14 -21.97 3.38
CA ARG A 816 4.01 -21.59 4.51
C ARG A 816 4.25 -20.08 4.54
N THR A 817 4.59 -19.47 3.41
CA THR A 817 4.84 -18.02 3.32
C THR A 817 3.59 -17.22 3.64
N LYS A 818 2.43 -17.59 3.08
CA LYS A 818 1.15 -16.98 3.47
C LYS A 818 0.89 -17.14 4.97
N GLY A 819 1.22 -18.30 5.54
CA GLY A 819 1.11 -18.56 6.98
C GLY A 819 1.92 -17.60 7.86
N LEU A 820 3.11 -17.17 7.42
CA LEU A 820 3.94 -16.20 8.13
C LEU A 820 3.35 -14.78 8.15
N HIS A 821 2.55 -14.44 7.13
CA HIS A 821 1.89 -13.14 7.00
C HIS A 821 0.41 -13.17 7.39
N ARG A 822 -0.09 -14.32 7.83
CA ARG A 822 -1.48 -14.52 8.25
C ARG A 822 -1.60 -14.30 9.75
N PHE A 823 -1.77 -13.04 10.13
CA PHE A 823 -1.95 -12.64 11.52
C PHE A 823 -3.40 -12.85 11.96
N ARG A 824 -3.67 -14.04 12.51
CA ARG A 824 -4.98 -14.40 13.03
C ARG A 824 -5.01 -14.26 14.55
N PHE A 825 -5.99 -13.51 15.06
CA PHE A 825 -6.31 -13.50 16.48
C PHE A 825 -6.99 -14.80 16.88
N ARG A 826 -6.53 -15.41 17.97
CA ARG A 826 -7.14 -16.61 18.55
C ARG A 826 -7.40 -16.38 20.03
N PRO A 827 -8.59 -16.74 20.55
CA PRO A 827 -9.75 -17.33 19.85
C PRO A 827 -10.50 -16.33 18.96
N SER A 828 -11.19 -16.80 17.90
CA SER A 828 -11.96 -15.94 16.99
C SER A 828 -12.97 -15.07 17.74
N LEU A 829 -13.17 -13.84 17.24
CA LEU A 829 -14.09 -12.85 17.82
C LEU A 829 -15.47 -12.86 17.16
N PHE A 830 -15.56 -13.40 15.95
CA PHE A 830 -16.77 -13.42 15.13
C PHE A 830 -17.16 -14.85 14.75
N GLN A 831 -18.45 -15.12 14.74
CA GLN A 831 -19.02 -16.42 14.39
C GLN A 831 -20.21 -16.28 13.48
N HIS A 832 -20.20 -17.03 12.39
CA HIS A 832 -21.32 -17.13 11.48
C HIS A 832 -22.44 -18.00 12.08
N ILE A 833 -23.66 -17.50 12.13
CA ILE A 833 -24.85 -18.18 12.67
C ILE A 833 -25.89 -18.52 11.59
N GLY A 834 -25.69 -18.05 10.35
CA GLY A 834 -26.62 -18.24 9.25
C GLY A 834 -26.78 -19.72 8.83
N MET A 835 -27.98 -20.27 8.97
CA MET A 835 -28.28 -21.64 8.50
C MET A 835 -28.67 -21.69 7.01
N TYR A 836 -29.31 -20.62 6.52
CA TYR A 836 -29.77 -20.48 5.14
C TYR A 836 -28.98 -19.39 4.43
N SER A 837 -28.30 -19.78 3.37
CA SER A 837 -27.50 -18.91 2.50
C SER A 837 -28.40 -17.97 1.68
N SER A 838 -27.85 -16.83 1.27
CA SER A 838 -28.48 -15.92 0.30
C SER A 838 -28.61 -16.55 -1.10
N LEU A 839 -27.71 -17.47 -1.46
CA LEU A 839 -27.91 -18.36 -2.61
C LEU A 839 -29.04 -19.36 -2.35
N LYS A 840 -30.11 -19.29 -3.16
CA LYS A 840 -31.32 -20.13 -3.02
C LYS A 840 -30.98 -21.62 -2.92
N GLY A 841 -31.59 -22.29 -1.93
CA GLY A 841 -31.47 -23.73 -1.71
C GLY A 841 -30.21 -24.20 -0.97
N LYS A 842 -29.22 -23.34 -0.71
CA LYS A 842 -27.98 -23.72 -0.01
C LYS A 842 -28.13 -23.58 1.51
N ILE A 843 -27.91 -24.69 2.23
CA ILE A 843 -27.84 -24.72 3.70
C ILE A 843 -26.37 -24.64 4.11
N GLN A 844 -26.05 -23.70 5.00
CA GLN A 844 -24.70 -23.48 5.50
C GLN A 844 -24.61 -23.93 6.96
N LYS A 845 -23.62 -24.77 7.29
CA LYS A 845 -23.38 -25.27 8.66
C LYS A 845 -21.97 -24.95 9.16
N LEU A 846 -21.27 -24.05 8.48
CA LEU A 846 -19.90 -23.68 8.84
C LEU A 846 -19.90 -22.98 10.20
N LYS A 847 -19.08 -23.50 11.12
CA LYS A 847 -18.75 -22.84 12.37
C LYS A 847 -17.25 -22.62 12.46
N ASP A 848 -16.84 -21.54 13.12
CA ASP A 848 -15.44 -21.22 13.29
C ASP A 848 -14.86 -22.12 14.40
N LYS A 849 -13.83 -22.90 14.06
CA LYS A 849 -13.22 -23.88 14.97
C LYS A 849 -12.56 -23.25 16.21
N ASP A 850 -12.21 -21.97 16.12
CA ASP A 850 -11.54 -21.22 17.18
C ASP A 850 -12.49 -20.26 17.92
N PHE A 851 -13.74 -20.11 17.47
CA PHE A 851 -14.79 -19.41 18.20
C PHE A 851 -15.39 -20.37 19.23
N GLY A 852 -15.13 -20.12 20.52
CA GLY A 852 -15.61 -21.02 21.58
C GLY A 852 -14.60 -21.38 22.65
N LYS A 853 -13.29 -21.39 22.33
CA LYS A 853 -12.23 -21.88 23.25
C LYS A 853 -12.10 -21.13 24.59
N ASN A 854 -12.81 -20.01 24.76
CA ASN A 854 -12.98 -19.27 26.02
C ASN A 854 -14.36 -18.58 26.09
N ILE A 855 -15.35 -19.01 25.31
CA ILE A 855 -16.72 -18.49 25.47
C ILE A 855 -17.30 -19.19 26.69
N LYS A 856 -17.84 -18.43 27.65
CA LYS A 856 -18.67 -19.03 28.71
C LYS A 856 -19.91 -19.61 28.04
N LEU A 857 -19.86 -20.90 27.69
CA LEU A 857 -20.96 -21.63 27.06
C LEU A 857 -22.14 -21.80 28.01
N PHE A 858 -21.90 -21.55 29.30
CA PHE A 858 -22.87 -21.61 30.37
C PHE A 858 -22.58 -20.53 31.42
N LYS A 859 -23.59 -20.19 32.22
CA LYS A 859 -23.44 -19.29 33.37
C LYS A 859 -23.67 -20.10 34.65
N ALA A 860 -22.63 -20.16 35.46
CA ALA A 860 -22.63 -20.88 36.74
C ALA A 860 -23.37 -20.08 37.81
N HIS A 861 -24.15 -20.79 38.62
CA HIS A 861 -24.84 -20.28 39.81
C HIS A 861 -24.70 -21.27 40.96
N GLU A 862 -24.72 -20.78 42.18
CA GLU A 862 -24.79 -21.62 43.38
C GLU A 862 -26.26 -22.02 43.63
N ASN A 863 -26.68 -23.11 43.00
CA ASN A 863 -28.03 -23.63 43.19
C ASN A 863 -28.15 -24.42 44.51
N PRO A 864 -29.34 -24.43 45.13
CA PRO A 864 -29.56 -25.16 46.38
C PRO A 864 -29.39 -26.67 46.19
N HIS A 865 -29.03 -27.37 47.27
CA HIS A 865 -28.82 -28.82 47.23
C HIS A 865 -30.08 -29.57 46.75
N VAL A 866 -29.90 -30.47 45.80
CA VAL A 866 -30.96 -31.28 45.19
C VAL A 866 -30.77 -32.74 45.61
N SER A 867 -31.84 -33.42 46.03
CA SER A 867 -31.77 -34.82 46.46
C SER A 867 -31.66 -35.79 45.29
N SER A 868 -32.30 -35.46 44.16
CA SER A 868 -32.12 -36.18 42.90
C SER A 868 -32.48 -35.30 41.71
N ILE A 869 -31.72 -35.47 40.62
CA ILE A 869 -32.03 -34.89 39.32
C ILE A 869 -32.37 -36.05 38.38
N VAL A 870 -33.56 -36.01 37.77
CA VAL A 870 -34.03 -37.04 36.84
C VAL A 870 -34.34 -36.39 35.50
N SER A 871 -33.83 -36.98 34.42
CA SER A 871 -34.08 -36.50 33.06
C SER A 871 -34.42 -37.70 32.17
N THR A 872 -35.45 -37.56 31.33
CA THR A 872 -35.72 -38.52 30.26
C THR A 872 -34.84 -38.28 29.03
N LEU A 873 -34.27 -37.07 28.93
CA LEU A 873 -33.31 -36.70 27.90
C LEU A 873 -31.95 -37.33 28.21
N LYS A 874 -31.35 -37.96 27.19
CA LYS A 874 -30.03 -38.60 27.31
C LYS A 874 -28.91 -37.59 27.13
N ASP A 875 -28.05 -37.50 28.15
CA ASP A 875 -26.83 -36.70 28.15
C ASP A 875 -25.95 -37.01 26.93
N TYR A 876 -25.36 -35.97 26.35
CA TYR A 876 -24.40 -36.06 25.26
C TYR A 876 -22.98 -35.75 25.74
N ASP A 877 -22.07 -36.70 25.51
CA ASP A 877 -20.66 -36.64 25.86
C ASP A 877 -20.42 -36.28 27.35
N LYS A 878 -19.73 -35.17 27.65
CA LYS A 878 -19.39 -34.72 29.02
C LYS A 878 -20.38 -33.68 29.57
N HIS A 879 -21.43 -33.34 28.83
CA HIS A 879 -22.37 -32.25 29.14
C HIS A 879 -23.60 -32.78 29.89
N THR A 880 -23.39 -33.16 31.15
CA THR A 880 -24.44 -33.76 32.00
C THR A 880 -25.32 -32.71 32.67
N LEU A 881 -26.55 -33.10 32.98
CA LEU A 881 -27.50 -32.22 33.67
C LEU A 881 -27.03 -31.88 35.10
N MET A 882 -26.39 -32.84 35.77
CA MET A 882 -25.83 -32.64 37.11
C MET A 882 -24.69 -31.60 37.10
N SER A 883 -23.80 -31.66 36.09
CA SER A 883 -22.75 -30.66 35.92
C SER A 883 -23.31 -29.27 35.60
N CYS A 884 -24.44 -29.20 34.89
CA CYS A 884 -25.14 -27.93 34.64
C CYS A 884 -25.73 -27.32 35.91
N TYR A 885 -26.42 -28.14 36.70
CA TYR A 885 -26.99 -27.70 37.97
C TYR A 885 -25.93 -27.23 38.97
N ALA A 886 -24.79 -27.93 39.02
CA ALA A 886 -23.66 -27.58 39.88
C ALA A 886 -22.83 -26.38 39.36
N GLY A 887 -23.19 -25.78 38.23
CA GLY A 887 -22.44 -24.66 37.65
C GLY A 887 -21.04 -25.04 37.14
N GLN A 888 -20.82 -26.30 36.74
CA GLN A 888 -19.53 -26.80 36.24
C GLN A 888 -19.48 -26.91 34.71
N ASN A 889 -20.64 -27.12 34.05
CA ASN A 889 -20.75 -27.26 32.59
C ASN A 889 -22.15 -26.81 32.11
N PHE A 890 -22.49 -26.94 30.83
CA PHE A 890 -23.90 -26.94 30.36
C PHE A 890 -24.43 -28.36 30.19
N PHE A 891 -25.74 -28.48 30.06
CA PHE A 891 -26.41 -29.72 29.69
C PHE A 891 -26.65 -29.73 28.18
N TRP A 892 -26.32 -30.83 27.51
CA TRP A 892 -26.58 -31.04 26.08
C TRP A 892 -27.20 -32.40 25.87
N ALA A 893 -28.33 -32.45 25.17
CA ALA A 893 -29.04 -33.67 24.88
C ALA A 893 -29.55 -33.72 23.45
N LEU A 894 -29.84 -34.93 22.99
CA LEU A 894 -30.46 -35.21 21.69
C LEU A 894 -31.86 -34.57 21.58
N GLN A 895 -32.41 -34.60 20.37
CA GLN A 895 -33.72 -34.02 20.02
C GLN A 895 -34.83 -34.39 21.02
N PRO A 896 -35.41 -33.40 21.74
CA PRO A 896 -36.54 -33.63 22.63
C PRO A 896 -37.78 -34.12 21.89
N LYS A 897 -38.45 -35.10 22.50
CA LYS A 897 -39.74 -35.62 22.09
C LYS A 897 -40.84 -35.06 22.98
N LYS A 898 -42.07 -35.04 22.46
CA LYS A 898 -43.25 -34.69 23.26
C LYS A 898 -43.32 -35.62 24.47
N GLY A 899 -43.41 -35.03 25.66
CA GLY A 899 -43.47 -35.74 26.94
C GLY A 899 -42.13 -35.91 27.65
N ASP A 900 -41.01 -35.48 27.05
CA ASP A 900 -39.72 -35.49 27.76
C ASP A 900 -39.71 -34.50 28.92
N THR A 901 -39.09 -34.90 30.03
CA THR A 901 -39.03 -34.13 31.27
C THR A 901 -37.64 -34.05 31.87
N ILE A 902 -37.37 -32.92 32.52
CA ILE A 902 -36.25 -32.72 33.44
C ILE A 902 -36.83 -32.35 34.79
N GLU A 903 -36.46 -33.05 35.86
CA GLU A 903 -37.02 -32.88 37.19
C GLU A 903 -35.92 -32.73 38.25
N PHE A 904 -36.00 -31.67 39.04
CA PHE A 904 -35.15 -31.40 40.19
C PHE A 904 -35.96 -31.63 41.47
N LYS A 905 -35.53 -32.57 42.32
CA LYS A 905 -36.24 -32.93 43.57
C LYS A 905 -35.49 -32.42 44.79
N TYR A 906 -36.21 -31.81 45.72
CA TYR A 906 -35.67 -31.21 46.93
C TYR A 906 -36.12 -31.98 48.17
N ASP A 907 -35.14 -32.40 48.97
CA ASP A 907 -35.37 -33.00 50.28
C ASP A 907 -34.30 -32.46 51.25
N PRO A 908 -34.65 -31.56 52.20
CA PRO A 908 -36.00 -31.06 52.49
C PRO A 908 -36.55 -30.09 51.41
N PRO A 909 -37.89 -29.90 51.30
CA PRO A 909 -38.52 -28.94 50.37
C PRO A 909 -38.08 -27.48 50.59
N LEU A 910 -38.07 -26.68 49.53
CA LEU A 910 -37.51 -25.30 49.54
C LEU A 910 -38.55 -24.23 49.25
N LEU A 911 -38.50 -23.11 49.98
CA LEU A 911 -39.21 -21.89 49.59
C LEU A 911 -38.42 -21.17 48.49
N LEU A 912 -39.00 -21.04 47.30
CA LEU A 912 -38.36 -20.41 46.15
C LEU A 912 -38.91 -19.00 45.91
N SER A 913 -38.04 -18.07 45.52
CA SER A 913 -38.40 -16.71 45.11
C SER A 913 -38.43 -16.57 43.59
N ARG A 914 -37.53 -17.27 42.88
CA ARG A 914 -37.42 -17.23 41.43
C ARG A 914 -36.82 -18.52 40.89
N VAL A 915 -37.30 -18.91 39.71
CA VAL A 915 -36.65 -19.91 38.87
C VAL A 915 -36.36 -19.31 37.51
N TYR A 916 -35.13 -19.51 37.04
CA TYR A 916 -34.67 -18.99 35.76
C TYR A 916 -33.86 -20.06 35.04
N PHE A 917 -34.25 -20.30 33.79
CA PHE A 917 -33.63 -21.26 32.90
C PHE A 917 -33.35 -20.60 31.55
N LYS A 918 -32.13 -20.78 31.04
CA LYS A 918 -31.76 -20.34 29.69
C LYS A 918 -31.34 -21.54 28.85
N SER A 919 -31.88 -21.58 27.64
CA SER A 919 -31.68 -22.63 26.67
C SER A 919 -31.06 -22.11 25.38
N GLY A 920 -30.23 -22.94 24.74
CA GLY A 920 -29.34 -22.54 23.66
C GLY A 920 -28.05 -21.91 24.19
N ASN A 921 -26.98 -21.96 23.42
CA ASN A 921 -25.72 -21.26 23.76
C ASN A 921 -25.16 -20.55 22.52
N PRO A 922 -24.15 -19.67 22.68
CA PRO A 922 -23.60 -18.91 21.54
C PRO A 922 -23.02 -19.77 20.42
N GLU A 923 -22.57 -21.00 20.72
CA GLU A 923 -22.10 -21.93 19.69
C GLU A 923 -23.25 -22.61 18.96
N HIS A 924 -24.38 -22.86 19.63
CA HIS A 924 -25.52 -23.62 19.17
C HIS A 924 -26.84 -22.89 19.51
N PRO A 925 -27.11 -21.72 18.89
CA PRO A 925 -28.29 -20.90 19.21
C PRO A 925 -29.61 -21.59 18.83
N GLY A 926 -29.57 -22.54 17.89
CA GLY A 926 -30.71 -23.35 17.47
C GLY A 926 -31.01 -24.53 18.39
N ASP A 927 -30.06 -24.96 19.24
CA ASP A 927 -30.25 -26.10 20.14
C ASP A 927 -30.95 -25.63 21.43
N LYS A 928 -32.21 -25.19 21.31
CA LYS A 928 -32.99 -24.63 22.41
C LYS A 928 -34.29 -25.39 22.66
N PHE A 929 -34.84 -25.24 23.86
CA PHE A 929 -36.15 -25.74 24.21
C PHE A 929 -37.22 -24.95 23.44
N PHE A 930 -38.02 -25.68 22.67
CA PHE A 930 -39.19 -25.15 21.97
C PHE A 930 -40.44 -25.70 22.62
N ASN A 931 -41.45 -24.84 22.83
CA ASN A 931 -42.76 -25.24 23.38
C ASN A 931 -42.62 -26.10 24.65
N THR A 932 -41.87 -25.57 25.62
CA THR A 932 -41.52 -26.22 26.89
C THR A 932 -42.00 -25.35 28.03
N THR A 933 -42.55 -25.96 29.08
CA THR A 933 -43.03 -25.25 30.27
C THR A 933 -42.17 -25.54 31.49
N ILE A 934 -42.17 -24.59 32.43
CA ILE A 934 -41.64 -24.75 33.77
C ILE A 934 -42.83 -25.02 34.69
N ASP A 935 -42.82 -26.17 35.33
CA ASP A 935 -43.86 -26.60 36.27
C ASP A 935 -43.28 -26.81 37.68
N LEU A 936 -44.07 -26.52 38.70
CA LEU A 936 -43.69 -26.69 40.11
C LEU A 936 -44.60 -27.69 40.82
N LEU A 937 -44.04 -28.47 41.73
CA LEU A 937 -44.79 -29.31 42.67
C LEU A 937 -44.61 -28.79 44.11
N PRO A 938 -45.66 -28.21 44.71
CA PRO A 938 -45.68 -27.86 46.13
C PRO A 938 -45.64 -29.10 47.03
N TYR A 939 -44.88 -29.04 48.13
CA TYR A 939 -44.85 -30.08 49.16
C TYR A 939 -46.20 -30.21 49.88
N VAL A 940 -46.90 -29.08 50.06
CA VAL A 940 -48.28 -29.03 50.55
C VAL A 940 -49.13 -28.29 49.53
N GLN A 941 -50.35 -28.76 49.29
CA GLN A 941 -51.26 -28.09 48.36
C GLN A 941 -51.48 -26.62 48.81
N PRO A 942 -51.37 -25.65 47.89
CA PRO A 942 -51.61 -24.25 48.19
C PRO A 942 -53.00 -24.03 48.78
N LYS A 943 -53.10 -23.20 49.82
CA LYS A 943 -54.38 -22.88 50.48
C LYS A 943 -55.20 -21.82 49.73
N GLU A 944 -54.57 -21.10 48.81
CA GLU A 944 -55.17 -20.03 48.01
C GLU A 944 -55.28 -20.45 46.54
N GLU A 945 -56.31 -19.98 45.84
CA GLU A 945 -56.45 -20.21 44.39
C GLU A 945 -55.32 -19.51 43.63
N ILE A 946 -54.39 -20.30 43.10
CA ILE A 946 -53.31 -19.79 42.27
C ILE A 946 -53.76 -19.82 40.81
N ASN A 947 -53.66 -18.68 40.11
CA ASN A 947 -53.88 -18.54 38.66
C ASN A 947 -52.79 -19.28 37.84
N SER A 948 -52.72 -20.59 37.98
CA SER A 948 -51.79 -21.47 37.25
C SER A 948 -52.51 -22.77 36.87
N ILE A 949 -52.21 -23.29 35.69
CA ILE A 949 -52.86 -24.50 35.17
C ILE A 949 -52.26 -25.71 35.90
N LYS A 950 -53.10 -26.44 36.63
CA LYS A 950 -52.72 -27.67 37.33
C LYS A 950 -52.81 -28.88 36.40
N ASP A 951 -51.71 -29.61 36.27
CA ASP A 951 -51.61 -30.85 35.51
C ASP A 951 -52.16 -32.05 36.32
N HIS A 952 -52.46 -33.16 35.63
CA HIS A 952 -52.98 -34.38 36.26
C HIS A 952 -52.04 -34.99 37.30
N ASP A 953 -50.73 -34.72 37.17
CA ASP A 953 -49.67 -35.17 38.10
C ASP A 953 -49.48 -34.24 39.32
N GLY A 954 -50.34 -33.23 39.48
CA GLY A 954 -50.30 -32.30 40.62
C GLY A 954 -49.34 -31.12 40.48
N PHE A 955 -48.62 -31.02 39.36
CA PHE A 955 -47.74 -29.90 39.02
C PHE A 955 -48.52 -28.67 38.54
N TYR A 956 -47.97 -27.48 38.79
CA TYR A 956 -48.53 -26.20 38.35
C TYR A 956 -47.59 -25.52 37.36
N THR A 957 -48.06 -25.20 36.16
CA THR A 957 -47.25 -24.46 35.16
C THR A 957 -47.13 -22.99 35.54
N VAL A 958 -45.89 -22.51 35.66
CA VAL A 958 -45.58 -21.12 36.10
C VAL A 958 -44.97 -20.25 35.02
N ALA A 959 -44.33 -20.84 34.00
CA ALA A 959 -43.77 -20.10 32.87
C ALA A 959 -43.57 -20.98 31.63
N ASN A 960 -43.46 -20.31 30.47
CA ASN A 960 -43.15 -20.94 29.19
C ASN A 960 -41.80 -20.44 28.70
N PHE A 961 -41.05 -21.29 27.99
CA PHE A 961 -39.84 -20.84 27.29
C PHE A 961 -40.21 -19.94 26.11
N SER A 962 -39.55 -18.78 26.03
CA SER A 962 -39.66 -17.88 24.89
C SER A 962 -39.02 -18.52 23.65
N HIS A 963 -39.80 -18.58 22.56
CA HIS A 963 -39.31 -19.10 21.27
C HIS A 963 -38.14 -18.28 20.71
N GLU A 964 -38.15 -16.96 20.93
CA GLU A 964 -37.12 -16.05 20.42
C GLU A 964 -35.85 -16.14 21.27
N THR A 965 -35.98 -16.00 22.59
CA THR A 965 -34.81 -15.83 23.48
C THR A 965 -34.33 -17.12 24.14
N GLY A 966 -35.11 -18.21 24.12
CA GLY A 966 -34.78 -19.46 24.79
C GLY A 966 -34.80 -19.36 26.33
N ILE A 967 -35.37 -18.30 26.88
CA ILE A 967 -35.46 -18.05 28.33
C ILE A 967 -36.81 -18.51 28.85
N GLY A 968 -36.80 -19.26 29.95
CA GLY A 968 -37.96 -19.52 30.79
C GLY A 968 -37.70 -18.99 32.20
N GLU A 969 -38.55 -18.07 32.67
CA GLU A 969 -38.37 -17.40 33.95
C GLU A 969 -39.72 -17.24 34.65
N ALA A 970 -39.75 -17.53 35.96
CA ALA A 970 -40.91 -17.27 36.82
C ALA A 970 -40.47 -16.74 38.18
N PHE A 971 -41.16 -15.70 38.66
CA PHE A 971 -41.11 -15.28 40.06
C PHE A 971 -42.19 -16.04 40.84
N ILE A 972 -41.79 -16.72 41.91
CA ILE A 972 -42.66 -17.67 42.60
C ILE A 972 -43.42 -16.95 43.72
N ASN A 973 -44.75 -17.01 43.65
CA ASN A 973 -45.60 -16.44 44.68
C ASN A 973 -45.46 -17.26 45.98
N LYS A 974 -45.32 -16.58 47.12
CA LYS A 974 -45.26 -17.19 48.47
C LYS A 974 -46.46 -18.11 48.75
N ALA A 975 -47.60 -17.92 48.10
CA ALA A 975 -48.78 -18.77 48.19
C ALA A 975 -48.53 -20.25 47.80
N PHE A 976 -47.52 -20.53 46.96
CA PHE A 976 -47.14 -21.90 46.60
C PHE A 976 -46.55 -22.70 47.77
N GLY A 977 -46.07 -22.04 48.83
CA GLY A 977 -45.40 -22.72 49.95
C GLY A 977 -44.07 -23.39 49.55
N PRO A 978 -43.53 -24.29 50.39
CA PRO A 978 -42.31 -25.04 50.07
C PRO A 978 -42.52 -25.94 48.85
N ILE A 979 -41.59 -25.87 47.90
CA ILE A 979 -41.57 -26.62 46.65
C ILE A 979 -40.76 -27.91 46.84
N SER A 980 -41.36 -29.05 46.49
CA SER A 980 -40.66 -30.33 46.49
C SER A 980 -39.97 -30.60 45.15
N ASN A 981 -40.57 -30.21 44.02
CA ASN A 981 -40.02 -30.51 42.70
C ASN A 981 -40.15 -29.33 41.73
N VAL A 982 -39.12 -29.10 40.91
CA VAL A 982 -39.15 -28.21 39.74
C VAL A 982 -39.00 -29.06 38.49
N ARG A 983 -39.90 -28.91 37.51
CA ARG A 983 -39.95 -29.74 36.29
C ARG A 983 -39.96 -28.89 35.03
N LEU A 984 -39.13 -29.24 34.05
CA LEU A 984 -39.25 -28.77 32.67
C LEU A 984 -40.00 -29.83 31.86
N LYS A 985 -41.07 -29.46 31.15
CA LYS A 985 -41.91 -30.40 30.36
C LYS A 985 -42.00 -29.98 28.90
N VAL A 986 -41.63 -30.88 27.99
CA VAL A 986 -41.61 -30.63 26.54
C VAL A 986 -42.95 -31.02 25.90
N HIS A 987 -43.64 -30.09 25.23
CA HIS A 987 -44.99 -30.32 24.68
C HIS A 987 -45.02 -30.67 23.19
N SER A 988 -43.93 -30.42 22.45
CA SER A 988 -43.81 -30.80 21.03
C SER A 988 -42.44 -31.35 20.70
N LYS A 989 -42.37 -32.17 19.64
CA LYS A 989 -41.11 -32.67 19.10
C LYS A 989 -40.28 -31.51 18.53
N SER A 990 -39.00 -31.46 18.88
CA SER A 990 -38.03 -30.55 18.26
C SER A 990 -37.27 -31.24 17.12
N GLU A 991 -36.96 -30.51 16.05
CA GLU A 991 -36.05 -30.98 15.00
C GLU A 991 -34.58 -30.73 15.34
N ALA A 992 -34.31 -29.86 16.31
CA ALA A 992 -32.98 -29.53 16.82
C ALA A 992 -32.68 -30.27 18.13
N TRP A 993 -31.40 -30.37 18.49
CA TRP A 993 -30.96 -30.85 19.80
C TRP A 993 -31.31 -29.81 20.88
N VAL A 994 -31.02 -30.10 22.14
CA VAL A 994 -31.30 -29.13 23.20
C VAL A 994 -30.13 -28.90 24.13
N ILE A 995 -29.89 -27.63 24.42
CA ILE A 995 -28.90 -27.16 25.38
C ILE A 995 -29.60 -26.38 26.49
N LEU A 996 -29.22 -26.65 27.73
CA LEU A 996 -29.55 -25.81 28.88
C LEU A 996 -28.25 -25.25 29.44
N ASN A 997 -28.09 -23.93 29.38
CA ASN A 997 -26.82 -23.26 29.66
C ASN A 997 -26.82 -22.35 30.88
N GLU A 998 -27.97 -22.09 31.49
CA GLU A 998 -28.07 -21.38 32.76
C GLU A 998 -29.23 -21.98 33.55
N ILE A 999 -28.95 -22.41 34.78
CA ILE A 999 -29.94 -22.82 35.77
C ILE A 999 -29.71 -21.96 36.98
N LEU A 1000 -30.73 -21.18 37.35
CA LEU A 1000 -30.73 -20.37 38.56
C LEU A 1000 -32.02 -20.65 39.33
N ILE A 1001 -31.88 -21.20 40.52
CA ILE A 1001 -32.98 -21.47 41.44
C ILE A 1001 -32.71 -20.71 42.72
N GLU A 1002 -33.45 -19.63 42.92
CA GLU A 1002 -33.24 -18.70 44.04
C GLU A 1002 -34.19 -19.08 45.19
N PRO A 1003 -33.67 -19.51 46.36
CA PRO A 1003 -34.49 -19.65 47.55
C PRO A 1003 -34.93 -18.27 48.07
N VAL A 1004 -35.97 -18.23 48.89
CA VAL A 1004 -36.31 -17.06 49.69
C VAL A 1004 -35.30 -16.99 50.84
N THR A 1005 -34.45 -15.95 50.86
CA THR A 1005 -33.55 -15.64 52.00
C THR A 1005 -34.31 -15.11 53.19
#